data_AF-A0A9D1C6P2-F1
#
_entry.id   AF-A0A9D1C6P2-F1
#
_cell.length_a   1.000
_cell.length_b   1.000
_cell.length_c   1.000
_cell.angle_alpha   90.00
_cell.angle_beta   90.00
_cell.angle_gamma   90.00
#
_symmetry.space_group_name_H-M   'P 1'
#
loop_
_entity.id
_entity.type
_entity.pdbx_description
1 polymer ?
#
loop_
_entity_poly.entity_id
_entity_poly.type
_entity_poly.pdbx_seq_one_letter_code
_entity_poly.pdbx_strand_id
1 'polypeptide(L)'
;MLEGVTTATAPTLLPLPTPNPSNTPWVKERLDAVVRLYGLSGEGAALVNSLDLRQTRGDPGFFGSYGFKFWAGVGEAKPIGVMHELGHSYWGGFPVEGSPGLSWDVPSGQKLSPAIQSYHSDVLAFMAQPPDGFEVLRQRLRNLPKLSSANPEPLIHNLEADMVYNTGGDLALVPPVLRKYWSRFLNQGPYGSWQNAVIWYRSLSRDDRILAGKFLGFEHLDLRPYNFTGKQDLVGVNLASHRELLVREERQRLFDLADQFDLLVGDAQKEENFGFWRGYLRDKVDLHRRHPEYMASLPLERAPSLAGALEFTVDLISRSPEDQVDRLRGELPKRPILINFLPAMANETLLLLFADTAPLPEGAILQATASFVDRLNRFSLVVDRVIAAGRRNHQRGAAELVAFLEGVEYAPEEDIKLFFELFGDSHRGTAIGIVRALDKDSFRRSIEVAPFHLRSLLTPDELLAKLDIDAQASLEELAVGIAILVEEPSGNFIVDEPFLFAMYRVVAVRTFRDPSEMAGILGQPSFPLEGFIQNHPAAATAVLRSGLETALTIPRQSDAVVSSPARIIYRLMHADAALASDLIVAFDERGETGLVAESLAYFAYDEDRSKVVPGLINALEGDGDLLQGLLSKQGPDWLTRRLMEAFLLHGDDGPADFQARYRSTLNAAVATLGDASVRAELEAVIEKATTGIESGR
;
A
#
# COMPACT_ATOMS: atom_id res chain seq x y z
N MET A 1 57.90 24.65 -7.19
CA MET A 1 56.76 25.18 -7.97
C MET A 1 55.52 24.43 -7.51
N LEU A 2 54.42 25.16 -7.35
CA LEU A 2 53.32 24.91 -6.42
C LEU A 2 52.49 23.64 -6.71
N GLU A 3 52.12 22.99 -5.61
CA GLU A 3 51.10 21.96 -5.47
C GLU A 3 49.72 22.50 -5.89
N GLY A 4 49.00 21.70 -6.67
CA GLY A 4 47.57 21.88 -6.95
C GLY A 4 46.77 20.79 -6.26
N VAL A 5 46.66 20.87 -4.93
CA VAL A 5 45.66 20.11 -4.18
C VAL A 5 44.31 20.71 -4.55
N THR A 6 43.52 19.98 -5.35
CA THR A 6 42.08 20.25 -5.47
C THR A 6 41.43 19.92 -4.14
N THR A 7 41.36 20.92 -3.27
CA THR A 7 40.51 20.90 -2.10
C THR A 7 39.07 20.76 -2.58
N ALA A 8 38.46 19.60 -2.27
CA ALA A 8 37.01 19.48 -2.29
C ALA A 8 36.45 20.65 -1.47
N THR A 9 35.66 21.49 -2.13
CA THR A 9 35.01 22.62 -1.47
C THR A 9 34.10 22.01 -0.40
N ALA A 10 34.39 22.30 0.86
CA ALA A 10 33.53 21.90 1.96
C ALA A 10 32.09 22.35 1.63
N PRO A 11 31.07 21.49 1.80
CA PRO A 11 29.70 21.88 1.53
C PRO A 11 29.41 23.15 2.32
N THR A 12 28.99 24.19 1.62
CA THR A 12 28.63 25.46 2.24
C THR A 12 27.49 25.14 3.21
N LEU A 13 27.77 25.16 4.51
CA LEU A 13 26.76 25.01 5.55
C LEU A 13 25.79 26.18 5.39
N LEU A 14 24.70 25.94 4.66
CA LEU A 14 23.59 26.87 4.60
C LEU A 14 23.10 27.08 6.04
N PRO A 15 22.84 28.33 6.46
CA PRO A 15 22.27 28.57 7.78
C PRO A 15 20.98 27.76 7.92
N LEU A 16 20.81 27.10 9.07
CA LEU A 16 19.61 26.34 9.35
C LEU A 16 18.37 27.24 9.21
N PRO A 17 17.27 26.73 8.61
CA PRO A 17 16.02 27.48 8.54
C PRO A 17 15.59 27.96 9.92
N THR A 18 15.09 29.20 10.00
CA THR A 18 14.52 29.72 11.24
C THR A 18 13.12 29.12 11.45
N PRO A 19 12.72 28.79 12.68
CA PRO A 19 11.38 28.32 12.97
C PRO A 19 10.30 29.30 12.48
N ASN A 20 9.19 28.78 11.95
CA ASN A 20 8.10 29.63 11.48
C ASN A 20 7.49 30.36 12.68
N PRO A 21 7.49 31.70 12.71
CA PRO A 21 6.96 32.47 13.83
C PRO A 21 5.46 32.29 14.04
N SER A 22 4.73 31.84 13.01
CA SER A 22 3.27 31.61 13.05
C SER A 22 2.88 30.28 13.69
N ASN A 23 3.85 29.37 13.92
CA ASN A 23 3.56 28.06 14.52
C ASN A 23 3.11 28.24 15.98
N THR A 24 1.89 27.80 16.28
CA THR A 24 1.28 27.84 17.61
C THR A 24 1.97 26.85 18.56
N PRO A 25 1.78 26.96 19.89
CA PRO A 25 2.29 25.95 20.83
C PRO A 25 1.82 24.52 20.50
N TRP A 26 0.55 24.35 20.12
CA TRP A 26 0.00 23.06 19.69
C TRP A 26 0.78 22.49 18.51
N VAL A 27 1.01 23.32 17.46
CA VAL A 27 1.77 22.93 16.27
C VAL A 27 3.19 22.53 16.63
N LYS A 28 3.90 23.35 17.42
CA LYS A 28 5.28 23.08 17.85
C LYS A 28 5.42 21.74 18.54
N GLU A 29 4.48 21.38 19.41
CA GLU A 29 4.50 20.07 20.07
C GLU A 29 4.32 18.91 19.08
N ARG A 30 3.50 19.08 18.04
CA ARG A 30 3.31 18.03 17.01
C ARG A 30 4.55 17.88 16.13
N LEU A 31 5.16 18.99 15.74
CA LEU A 31 6.44 18.99 15.00
C LEU A 31 7.54 18.32 15.82
N ASP A 32 7.66 18.67 17.10
CA ASP A 32 8.59 18.03 18.03
C ASP A 32 8.30 16.53 18.20
N ALA A 33 7.03 16.12 18.20
CA ALA A 33 6.65 14.73 18.29
C ALA A 33 7.14 13.94 17.06
N VAL A 34 6.86 14.40 15.85
CA VAL A 34 7.32 13.69 14.64
C VAL A 34 8.85 13.71 14.51
N VAL A 35 9.52 14.82 14.86
CA VAL A 35 10.99 14.89 14.91
C VAL A 35 11.58 13.78 15.79
N ARG A 36 10.99 13.56 16.97
CA ARG A 36 11.45 12.54 17.92
C ARG A 36 11.07 11.12 17.51
N LEU A 37 9.86 10.90 17.01
CA LEU A 37 9.38 9.57 16.58
C LEU A 37 10.20 9.01 15.42
N TYR A 38 10.55 9.86 14.46
CA TYR A 38 11.27 9.45 13.24
C TYR A 38 12.77 9.74 13.31
N GLY A 39 13.27 10.32 14.41
CA GLY A 39 14.68 10.61 14.58
C GLY A 39 15.27 11.45 13.45
N LEU A 40 14.59 12.54 13.06
CA LEU A 40 15.02 13.40 11.96
C LEU A 40 16.42 14.00 12.22
N SER A 41 17.15 14.32 11.16
CA SER A 41 18.46 14.98 11.28
C SER A 41 18.30 16.37 11.91
N GLY A 42 19.39 16.98 12.39
CA GLY A 42 19.35 18.36 12.89
C GLY A 42 18.86 19.35 11.83
N GLU A 43 19.20 19.12 10.56
CA GLU A 43 18.73 19.92 9.44
C GLU A 43 17.26 19.64 9.11
N GLY A 44 16.85 18.37 9.09
CA GLY A 44 15.46 17.96 8.88
C GLY A 44 14.53 18.53 9.95
N ALA A 45 14.95 18.48 11.22
CA ALA A 45 14.21 19.08 12.33
C ALA A 45 14.09 20.61 12.19
N ALA A 46 15.15 21.30 11.77
CA ALA A 46 15.10 22.74 11.52
C ALA A 46 14.16 23.08 10.36
N LEU A 47 14.20 22.30 9.27
CA LEU A 47 13.28 22.46 8.14
C LEU A 47 11.83 22.27 8.58
N VAL A 48 11.49 21.16 9.24
CA VAL A 48 10.13 20.89 9.71
C VAL A 48 9.61 22.03 10.59
N ASN A 49 10.45 22.55 11.50
CA ASN A 49 10.09 23.69 12.34
C ASN A 49 9.89 25.00 11.57
N SER A 50 10.44 25.13 10.36
CA SER A 50 10.28 26.30 9.48
C SER A 50 9.03 26.26 8.59
N LEU A 51 8.36 25.10 8.48
CA LEU A 51 7.16 24.95 7.66
C LEU A 51 5.94 25.62 8.31
N ASP A 52 5.02 26.10 7.48
CA ASP A 52 3.71 26.64 7.90
C ASP A 52 2.73 25.49 8.09
N LEU A 53 2.76 24.87 9.27
CA LEU A 53 1.79 23.85 9.66
C LEU A 53 0.68 24.52 10.48
N ARG A 54 -0.57 24.23 10.14
CA ARG A 54 -1.75 24.80 10.79
C ARG A 54 -2.62 23.70 11.38
N GLN A 55 -3.17 23.96 12.56
CA GLN A 55 -4.25 23.14 13.09
C GLN A 55 -5.55 23.56 12.41
N THR A 56 -6.20 22.63 11.70
CA THR A 56 -7.51 22.89 11.09
C THR A 56 -8.61 22.69 12.14
N ARG A 57 -8.80 23.70 13.00
CA ARG A 57 -9.80 23.64 14.07
C ARG A 57 -11.22 23.55 13.49
N GLY A 58 -12.04 22.66 14.06
CA GLY A 58 -13.40 22.42 13.58
C GLY A 58 -13.51 21.44 12.42
N ASP A 59 -12.38 20.91 11.93
CA ASP A 59 -12.35 19.89 10.88
C ASP A 59 -11.30 18.81 11.22
N PRO A 60 -11.63 17.85 12.11
CA PRO A 60 -10.70 16.82 12.54
C PRO A 60 -10.33 15.85 11.39
N GLY A 61 -11.10 15.86 10.29
CA GLY A 61 -10.82 15.05 9.10
C GLY A 61 -9.85 15.70 8.14
N PHE A 62 -9.59 17.01 8.29
CA PHE A 62 -8.70 17.72 7.39
C PHE A 62 -7.25 17.29 7.56
N PHE A 63 -6.72 16.65 6.53
CA PHE A 63 -5.31 16.45 6.31
C PHE A 63 -5.05 16.87 4.87
N GLY A 64 -4.26 17.92 4.69
CA GLY A 64 -3.99 18.42 3.35
C GLY A 64 -2.80 19.37 3.30
N SER A 65 -2.06 19.29 2.21
CA SER A 65 -0.91 20.15 1.92
C SER A 65 -1.06 20.79 0.55
N TYR A 66 -0.61 22.04 0.46
CA TYR A 66 -0.49 22.77 -0.80
C TYR A 66 0.93 22.72 -1.36
N GLY A 67 1.76 21.81 -0.84
CA GLY A 67 3.13 21.59 -1.27
C GLY A 67 4.14 22.57 -0.65
N PHE A 68 5.40 22.42 -1.05
CA PHE A 68 6.51 23.25 -0.57
C PHE A 68 6.29 24.75 -0.77
N LYS A 69 6.71 25.54 0.23
CA LYS A 69 6.48 27.00 0.39
C LYS A 69 5.04 27.42 0.65
N PHE A 70 4.09 26.48 0.65
CA PHE A 70 2.73 26.72 1.09
C PHE A 70 2.49 26.10 2.47
N TRP A 71 1.24 26.18 2.93
CA TRP A 71 0.87 25.67 4.24
C TRP A 71 0.35 24.23 4.15
N ALA A 72 0.51 23.50 5.25
CA ALA A 72 -0.12 22.20 5.48
C ALA A 72 -1.10 22.31 6.65
N GLY A 73 -2.21 21.57 6.57
CA GLY A 73 -3.24 21.54 7.60
C GLY A 73 -3.41 20.14 8.17
N VAL A 74 -3.56 20.08 9.49
CA VAL A 74 -3.84 18.84 10.21
C VAL A 74 -4.97 19.05 11.20
N GLY A 75 -5.97 18.17 11.15
CA GLY A 75 -7.16 18.22 12.01
C GLY A 75 -6.91 17.64 13.40
N GLU A 76 -5.95 16.72 13.53
CA GLU A 76 -5.69 16.01 14.79
C GLU A 76 -4.22 15.82 15.11
N ALA A 77 -3.94 15.64 16.39
CA ALA A 77 -2.67 15.16 16.94
C ALA A 77 -2.43 13.67 16.64
N LYS A 78 -2.40 13.31 15.34
CA LYS A 78 -2.13 11.95 14.85
C LYS A 78 -0.79 11.93 14.11
N PRO A 79 0.30 11.42 14.72
CA PRO A 79 1.66 11.56 14.16
C PRO A 79 1.85 11.09 12.72
N ILE A 80 1.17 10.00 12.32
CA ILE A 80 1.20 9.52 10.93
C ILE A 80 0.64 10.58 9.98
N GLY A 81 -0.56 11.12 10.28
CA GLY A 81 -1.18 12.15 9.45
C GLY A 81 -0.35 13.44 9.41
N VAL A 82 0.22 13.84 10.54
CA VAL A 82 1.13 15.01 10.58
C VAL A 82 2.35 14.77 9.69
N MET A 83 2.98 13.61 9.78
CA MET A 83 4.16 13.30 8.97
C MET A 83 3.83 13.19 7.48
N HIS A 84 2.68 12.62 7.13
CA HIS A 84 2.18 12.55 5.75
C HIS A 84 2.11 13.94 5.12
N GLU A 85 1.46 14.90 5.79
CA GLU A 85 1.31 16.26 5.26
C GLU A 85 2.63 17.05 5.20
N LEU A 86 3.53 16.79 6.15
CA LEU A 86 4.88 17.34 6.11
C LEU A 86 5.70 16.73 4.97
N GLY A 87 5.44 15.48 4.61
CA GLY A 87 6.02 14.78 3.44
C GLY A 87 5.77 15.55 2.15
N HIS A 88 4.55 16.03 1.91
CA HIS A 88 4.23 16.89 0.76
C HIS A 88 4.94 18.25 0.78
N SER A 89 5.38 18.70 1.95
CA SER A 89 5.81 20.08 2.18
C SER A 89 7.33 20.24 2.30
N TYR A 90 8.08 19.16 2.53
CA TYR A 90 9.53 19.27 2.74
C TYR A 90 10.31 19.46 1.44
N TRP A 91 9.72 19.09 0.29
CA TRP A 91 10.33 19.10 -1.04
C TRP A 91 10.91 20.46 -1.43
N GLY A 92 12.20 20.68 -1.19
CA GLY A 92 12.86 21.96 -1.47
C GLY A 92 13.47 22.66 -0.27
N GLY A 93 13.39 22.04 0.91
CA GLY A 93 14.21 22.44 2.05
C GLY A 93 15.71 22.21 1.86
N PHE A 94 16.11 21.34 0.92
CA PHE A 94 17.51 21.00 0.67
C PHE A 94 17.82 20.86 -0.83
N PRO A 95 19.04 21.21 -1.27
CA PRO A 95 19.56 20.77 -2.57
C PRO A 95 19.58 19.24 -2.67
N VAL A 96 19.36 18.70 -3.87
CA VAL A 96 19.53 17.26 -4.15
C VAL A 96 21.03 16.93 -4.10
N GLU A 97 21.41 15.97 -3.26
CA GLU A 97 22.81 15.60 -3.09
C GLU A 97 23.40 15.07 -4.41
N GLY A 98 24.61 15.51 -4.74
CA GLY A 98 25.26 15.18 -6.03
C GLY A 98 24.64 15.85 -7.26
N SER A 99 23.52 16.57 -7.13
CA SER A 99 22.80 17.19 -8.26
C SER A 99 22.44 18.66 -8.00
N PRO A 100 23.43 19.56 -7.79
CA PRO A 100 23.19 20.96 -7.40
C PRO A 100 22.44 21.79 -8.47
N GLY A 101 22.34 21.29 -9.72
CA GLY A 101 21.59 21.93 -10.79
C GLY A 101 20.08 21.68 -10.76
N LEU A 102 19.60 20.74 -9.94
CA LEU A 102 18.16 20.46 -9.82
C LEU A 102 17.49 21.48 -8.89
N SER A 103 16.50 22.19 -9.43
CA SER A 103 15.70 23.15 -8.67
C SER A 103 14.35 22.56 -8.26
N TRP A 104 13.90 22.93 -7.07
CA TRP A 104 12.57 22.64 -6.54
C TRP A 104 11.53 23.66 -6.96
N ASP A 105 11.94 24.77 -7.56
CA ASP A 105 11.02 25.78 -8.08
C ASP A 105 10.34 25.31 -9.36
N VAL A 106 9.02 25.52 -9.44
CA VAL A 106 8.21 25.18 -10.62
C VAL A 106 8.38 26.30 -11.67
N PRO A 107 8.93 26.00 -12.86
CA PRO A 107 9.05 26.99 -13.93
C PRO A 107 7.67 27.43 -14.43
N SER A 108 7.57 28.67 -14.92
CA SER A 108 6.32 29.20 -15.47
C SER A 108 5.75 28.29 -16.58
N GLY A 109 4.48 27.93 -16.46
CA GLY A 109 3.78 27.06 -17.41
C GLY A 109 4.01 25.55 -17.19
N GLN A 110 4.84 25.15 -16.22
CA GLN A 110 5.00 23.74 -15.85
C GLN A 110 4.15 23.37 -14.63
N LYS A 111 3.84 22.07 -14.51
CA LYS A 111 3.12 21.51 -13.35
C LYS A 111 4.06 21.09 -12.21
N LEU A 112 5.27 20.64 -12.56
CA LEU A 112 6.25 20.07 -11.63
C LEU A 112 7.61 20.78 -11.78
N SER A 113 8.38 20.84 -10.71
CA SER A 113 9.76 21.32 -10.75
C SER A 113 10.71 20.26 -11.32
N PRO A 114 11.89 20.65 -11.84
CA PRO A 114 12.89 19.70 -12.33
C PRO A 114 13.32 18.66 -11.27
N ALA A 115 13.41 19.03 -10.00
CA ALA A 115 13.76 18.11 -8.93
C ALA A 115 12.65 17.08 -8.66
N ILE A 116 11.37 17.48 -8.71
CA ILE A 116 10.23 16.54 -8.58
C ILE A 116 10.14 15.61 -9.79
N GLN A 117 10.37 16.11 -11.00
CA GLN A 117 10.43 15.26 -12.21
C GLN A 117 11.55 14.21 -12.09
N SER A 118 12.72 14.61 -11.60
CA SER A 118 13.83 13.69 -11.32
C SER A 118 13.46 12.68 -10.24
N TYR A 119 12.80 13.11 -9.15
CA TYR A 119 12.35 12.22 -8.09
C TYR A 119 11.36 11.17 -8.62
N HIS A 120 10.37 11.58 -9.42
CA HIS A 120 9.41 10.65 -10.05
C HIS A 120 10.11 9.63 -10.96
N SER A 121 11.08 10.08 -11.75
CA SER A 121 11.90 9.20 -12.59
C SER A 121 12.65 8.17 -11.76
N ASP A 122 13.28 8.58 -10.66
CA ASP A 122 14.05 7.69 -9.79
C ASP A 122 13.15 6.72 -9.00
N VAL A 123 11.91 7.11 -8.68
CA VAL A 123 10.90 6.22 -8.12
C VAL A 123 10.55 5.11 -9.11
N LEU A 124 10.32 5.44 -10.38
CA LEU A 124 10.04 4.43 -11.41
C LEU A 124 11.27 3.54 -11.67
N ALA A 125 12.47 4.12 -11.68
CA ALA A 125 13.72 3.36 -11.77
C ALA A 125 13.88 2.39 -10.59
N PHE A 126 13.56 2.81 -9.36
CA PHE A 126 13.55 1.94 -8.19
C PHE A 126 12.60 0.75 -8.38
N MET A 127 11.38 0.97 -8.89
CA MET A 127 10.41 -0.12 -9.10
C MET A 127 10.86 -1.13 -10.17
N ALA A 128 11.62 -0.67 -11.16
CA ALA A 128 12.16 -1.48 -12.26
C ALA A 128 13.40 -2.31 -11.85
N GLN A 129 14.14 -1.90 -10.83
CA GLN A 129 15.37 -2.59 -10.39
C GLN A 129 15.13 -4.06 -10.01
N PRO A 130 16.17 -4.92 -10.17
CA PRO A 130 16.16 -6.30 -9.71
C PRO A 130 15.74 -6.41 -8.24
N PRO A 131 15.02 -7.49 -7.86
CA PRO A 131 14.66 -7.71 -6.48
C PRO A 131 15.94 -7.92 -5.65
N ASP A 132 16.12 -7.06 -4.65
CA ASP A 132 17.27 -7.01 -3.75
C ASP A 132 16.80 -6.94 -2.28
N GLY A 133 17.64 -6.42 -1.38
CA GLY A 133 17.27 -6.18 0.02
C GLY A 133 16.09 -5.22 0.25
N PHE A 134 15.68 -4.45 -0.76
CA PHE A 134 14.54 -3.51 -0.73
C PHE A 134 13.26 -4.10 -1.35
N GLU A 135 13.26 -5.36 -1.78
CA GLU A 135 12.07 -5.99 -2.39
C GLU A 135 10.87 -6.01 -1.43
N VAL A 136 11.09 -6.02 -0.11
CA VAL A 136 10.01 -5.89 0.90
C VAL A 136 9.23 -4.59 0.72
N LEU A 137 9.92 -3.48 0.45
CA LEU A 137 9.28 -2.19 0.16
C LEU A 137 8.64 -2.19 -1.23
N ARG A 138 9.34 -2.68 -2.27
CA ARG A 138 8.77 -2.74 -3.63
C ARG A 138 7.47 -3.55 -3.67
N GLN A 139 7.39 -4.66 -2.94
CA GLN A 139 6.17 -5.47 -2.86
C GLN A 139 4.99 -4.71 -2.24
N ARG A 140 5.23 -3.99 -1.14
CA ARG A 140 4.19 -3.11 -0.57
C ARG A 140 3.69 -2.09 -1.60
N LEU A 141 4.62 -1.48 -2.35
CA LEU A 141 4.27 -0.48 -3.35
C LEU A 141 3.51 -1.08 -4.53
N ARG A 142 3.88 -2.27 -5.02
CA ARG A 142 3.14 -2.99 -6.07
C ARG A 142 1.72 -3.37 -5.66
N ASN A 143 1.47 -3.50 -4.36
CA ASN A 143 0.17 -3.83 -3.80
C ASN A 143 -0.71 -2.60 -3.51
N LEU A 144 -0.26 -1.40 -3.88
CA LEU A 144 -1.08 -0.19 -3.77
C LEU A 144 -2.30 -0.29 -4.69
N PRO A 145 -3.50 0.07 -4.21
CA PRO A 145 -4.72 -0.04 -5.00
C PRO A 145 -4.66 0.87 -6.22
N LYS A 146 -5.19 0.37 -7.35
CA LYS A 146 -5.28 1.10 -8.63
C LYS A 146 -3.93 1.54 -9.23
N LEU A 147 -2.81 1.00 -8.73
CA LEU A 147 -1.49 1.25 -9.29
C LEU A 147 -1.35 0.56 -10.64
N SER A 148 -0.91 1.32 -11.64
CA SER A 148 -0.46 0.81 -12.93
C SER A 148 0.49 1.81 -13.57
N SER A 149 1.14 1.42 -14.67
CA SER A 149 1.86 2.31 -15.57
C SER A 149 0.98 3.42 -16.15
N ALA A 150 -0.32 3.16 -16.34
CA ALA A 150 -1.30 4.17 -16.77
C ALA A 150 -1.72 5.12 -15.64
N ASN A 151 -1.61 4.68 -14.39
CA ASN A 151 -1.91 5.47 -13.19
C ASN A 151 -0.81 5.30 -12.13
N PRO A 152 0.32 6.02 -12.26
CA PRO A 152 1.43 5.94 -11.29
C PRO A 152 1.16 6.77 -10.02
N GLU A 153 0.06 7.52 -9.97
CA GLU A 153 -0.23 8.45 -8.87
C GLU A 153 -0.20 7.78 -7.49
N PRO A 154 -0.77 6.57 -7.25
CA PRO A 154 -0.72 5.95 -5.93
C PRO A 154 0.71 5.71 -5.45
N LEU A 155 1.61 5.30 -6.36
CA LEU A 155 3.03 5.08 -6.06
C LEU A 155 3.75 6.39 -5.75
N ILE A 156 3.56 7.40 -6.60
CA ILE A 156 4.20 8.70 -6.47
C ILE A 156 3.75 9.38 -5.17
N HIS A 157 2.45 9.46 -4.94
CA HIS A 157 1.89 10.04 -3.73
C HIS A 157 2.39 9.34 -2.46
N ASN A 158 2.42 8.00 -2.46
CA ASN A 158 2.90 7.25 -1.29
C ASN A 158 4.38 7.51 -0.99
N LEU A 159 5.24 7.60 -2.01
CA LEU A 159 6.66 7.87 -1.77
C LEU A 159 6.94 9.34 -1.49
N GLU A 160 6.09 10.25 -1.95
CA GLU A 160 6.16 11.66 -1.59
C GLU A 160 5.79 11.92 -0.12
N ALA A 161 4.69 11.32 0.32
CA ALA A 161 4.09 11.61 1.62
C ALA A 161 4.56 10.66 2.73
N ASP A 162 4.68 9.36 2.42
CA ASP A 162 4.79 8.30 3.41
C ASP A 162 6.17 7.65 3.46
N MET A 163 7.18 8.11 2.70
CA MET A 163 8.52 7.50 2.75
C MET A 163 9.05 7.38 4.20
N VAL A 164 8.93 8.45 4.99
CA VAL A 164 9.37 8.49 6.39
C VAL A 164 8.60 7.49 7.26
N TYR A 165 7.30 7.35 7.02
CA TYR A 165 6.46 6.36 7.70
C TYR A 165 6.80 4.92 7.28
N ASN A 166 7.08 4.73 6.00
CA ASN A 166 7.43 3.45 5.40
C ASN A 166 8.78 2.94 5.89
N THR A 167 9.73 3.84 6.15
CA THR A 167 11.09 3.50 6.63
C THR A 167 11.28 3.70 8.13
N GLY A 168 10.27 4.22 8.84
CA GLY A 168 10.41 4.59 10.25
C GLY A 168 11.45 5.68 10.49
N GLY A 169 11.69 6.54 9.49
CA GLY A 169 12.70 7.60 9.52
C GLY A 169 14.15 7.12 9.33
N ASP A 170 14.35 5.85 8.97
CA ASP A 170 15.68 5.27 8.77
C ASP A 170 16.15 5.44 7.32
N LEU A 171 17.18 6.26 7.11
CA LEU A 171 17.76 6.50 5.78
C LEU A 171 18.36 5.24 5.15
N ALA A 172 18.82 4.26 5.93
CA ALA A 172 19.35 3.01 5.39
C ALA A 172 18.25 2.16 4.75
N LEU A 173 17.00 2.29 5.21
CA LEU A 173 15.82 1.66 4.61
C LEU A 173 15.28 2.41 3.37
N VAL A 174 15.71 3.65 3.13
CA VAL A 174 15.41 4.38 1.90
C VAL A 174 16.22 3.77 0.73
N PRO A 175 15.60 3.49 -0.42
CA PRO A 175 16.28 2.94 -1.59
C PRO A 175 17.47 3.81 -2.03
N PRO A 176 18.63 3.21 -2.41
CA PRO A 176 19.83 3.96 -2.74
C PRO A 176 19.63 5.10 -3.75
N VAL A 177 18.90 4.84 -4.85
CA VAL A 177 18.60 5.83 -5.89
C VAL A 177 17.85 7.05 -5.34
N LEU A 178 17.04 6.87 -4.29
CA LEU A 178 16.27 7.93 -3.65
C LEU A 178 17.02 8.64 -2.51
N ARG A 179 18.10 8.06 -1.96
CA ARG A 179 18.76 8.60 -0.76
C ARG A 179 19.23 10.05 -0.91
N LYS A 180 19.63 10.46 -2.13
CA LYS A 180 20.06 11.83 -2.45
C LYS A 180 19.00 12.91 -2.18
N TYR A 181 17.72 12.53 -2.08
CA TYR A 181 16.61 13.43 -1.73
C TYR A 181 16.31 13.48 -0.23
N TRP A 182 16.82 12.52 0.54
CA TRP A 182 16.48 12.32 1.95
C TRP A 182 17.68 12.42 2.90
N SER A 183 18.92 12.38 2.39
CA SER A 183 20.14 12.29 3.18
C SER A 183 20.37 13.45 4.15
N ARG A 184 19.86 14.64 3.81
CA ARG A 184 19.86 15.81 4.71
C ARG A 184 18.67 15.84 5.65
N PHE A 185 17.58 15.15 5.34
CA PHE A 185 16.36 15.12 6.16
C PHE A 185 16.39 14.01 7.23
N LEU A 186 16.88 12.83 6.89
CA LEU A 186 16.90 11.63 7.74
C LEU A 186 18.30 11.29 8.24
N ASN A 187 18.38 10.69 9.43
CA ASN A 187 19.60 10.03 9.91
C ASN A 187 19.67 8.59 9.39
N GLN A 188 20.84 7.93 9.51
CA GLN A 188 21.02 6.51 9.15
C GLN A 188 20.09 5.54 9.89
N GLY A 189 19.40 6.01 10.93
CA GLY A 189 18.43 5.24 11.69
C GLY A 189 19.03 4.05 12.44
N PRO A 190 18.21 3.31 13.19
CA PRO A 190 18.68 2.24 14.05
C PRO A 190 18.65 0.84 13.41
N TYR A 191 17.96 0.66 12.27
CA TYR A 191 17.74 -0.66 11.67
C TYR A 191 18.88 -1.08 10.74
N GLY A 192 19.38 -0.16 9.92
CA GLY A 192 20.47 -0.37 8.97
C GLY A 192 20.14 -1.24 7.74
N SER A 193 19.17 -2.15 7.84
CA SER A 193 18.68 -2.97 6.72
C SER A 193 17.25 -3.45 6.93
N TRP A 194 16.54 -3.74 5.83
CA TRP A 194 15.18 -4.29 5.87
C TRP A 194 15.09 -5.62 6.59
N GLN A 195 16.10 -6.49 6.45
CA GLN A 195 16.17 -7.75 7.19
C GLN A 195 16.15 -7.51 8.71
N ASN A 196 17.00 -6.61 9.21
CA ASN A 196 17.05 -6.28 10.64
C ASN A 196 15.75 -5.64 11.12
N ALA A 197 15.19 -4.71 10.34
CA ALA A 197 13.95 -4.02 10.65
C ALA A 197 12.77 -5.01 10.78
N VAL A 198 12.68 -5.98 9.87
CA VAL A 198 11.63 -7.00 9.89
C VAL A 198 11.84 -8.00 11.04
N ILE A 199 13.07 -8.43 11.32
CA ILE A 199 13.38 -9.29 12.47
C ILE A 199 12.96 -8.61 13.78
N TRP A 200 13.21 -7.31 13.92
CA TRP A 200 12.74 -6.53 15.06
C TRP A 200 11.23 -6.48 15.17
N TYR A 201 10.55 -6.09 14.10
CA TYR A 201 9.10 -5.95 14.13
C TYR A 201 8.40 -7.28 14.46
N ARG A 202 8.93 -8.40 13.95
CA ARG A 202 8.40 -9.74 14.26
C ARG A 202 8.68 -10.19 15.69
N SER A 203 9.74 -9.70 16.34
CA SER A 203 10.03 -10.05 17.74
C SER A 203 9.10 -9.35 18.73
N LEU A 204 8.43 -8.27 18.31
CA LEU A 204 7.57 -7.49 19.19
C LEU A 204 6.35 -8.30 19.66
N SER A 205 5.96 -8.05 20.91
CA SER A 205 4.68 -8.51 21.44
C SER A 205 3.52 -7.96 20.61
N ARG A 206 2.31 -8.52 20.75
CA ARG A 206 1.13 -8.00 20.06
C ARG A 206 0.89 -6.52 20.39
N ASP A 207 1.00 -6.16 21.67
CA ASP A 207 0.76 -4.79 22.13
C ASP A 207 1.83 -3.82 21.65
N ASP A 208 3.08 -4.26 21.58
CA ASP A 208 4.17 -3.43 21.06
C ASP A 208 4.09 -3.27 19.53
N ARG A 209 3.59 -4.26 18.79
CA ARG A 209 3.29 -4.09 17.35
C ARG A 209 2.18 -3.09 17.13
N ILE A 210 1.09 -3.16 17.91
CA ILE A 210 0.01 -2.17 17.86
C ILE A 210 0.54 -0.76 18.20
N LEU A 211 1.47 -0.65 19.15
CA LEU A 211 2.11 0.62 19.46
C LEU A 211 2.99 1.12 18.31
N ALA A 212 3.81 0.25 17.72
CA ALA A 212 4.67 0.57 16.58
C ALA A 212 3.86 1.02 15.36
N GLY A 213 2.74 0.33 15.06
CA GLY A 213 1.83 0.68 13.97
C GLY A 213 1.29 2.12 14.02
N LYS A 214 1.29 2.77 15.19
CA LYS A 214 0.88 4.18 15.34
C LYS A 214 1.87 5.19 14.76
N PHE A 215 3.06 4.77 14.36
CA PHE A 215 4.05 5.64 13.71
C PHE A 215 4.90 4.92 12.65
N LEU A 216 4.71 3.62 12.43
CA LEU A 216 5.51 2.80 11.51
C LEU A 216 4.62 1.98 10.57
N GLY A 217 4.93 2.01 9.27
CA GLY A 217 4.14 1.34 8.23
C GLY A 217 4.38 -0.16 8.03
N PHE A 218 5.01 -0.84 8.99
CA PHE A 218 5.42 -2.24 8.79
C PHE A 218 4.25 -3.23 8.84
N GLU A 219 3.11 -2.84 9.40
CA GLU A 219 1.87 -3.61 9.34
C GLU A 219 1.30 -3.77 7.93
N HIS A 220 1.69 -2.90 7.00
CA HIS A 220 1.28 -2.95 5.59
C HIS A 220 2.24 -3.76 4.71
N LEU A 221 3.32 -4.32 5.26
CA LEU A 221 4.26 -5.14 4.50
C LEU A 221 3.73 -6.58 4.41
N ASP A 222 3.77 -7.18 3.22
CA ASP A 222 3.58 -8.62 3.09
C ASP A 222 4.86 -9.35 3.48
N LEU A 223 4.93 -9.76 4.74
CA LEU A 223 6.10 -10.44 5.26
C LEU A 223 6.04 -11.96 5.06
N ARG A 224 4.89 -12.55 4.66
CA ARG A 224 4.71 -14.02 4.61
C ARG A 224 5.76 -14.75 3.75
N PRO A 225 6.23 -14.20 2.61
CA PRO A 225 7.25 -14.86 1.78
C PRO A 225 8.65 -14.91 2.43
N TYR A 226 8.91 -14.11 3.46
CA TYR A 226 10.25 -13.92 4.01
C TYR A 226 10.48 -14.73 5.27
N ASN A 227 11.55 -15.53 5.27
CA ASN A 227 12.05 -16.26 6.44
C ASN A 227 13.32 -15.60 7.01
N PHE A 228 13.24 -14.30 7.31
CA PHE A 228 14.33 -13.61 8.00
C PHE A 228 14.51 -14.21 9.40
N THR A 229 15.65 -14.87 9.61
CA THR A 229 16.06 -15.47 10.88
C THR A 229 17.40 -14.88 11.31
N GLY A 230 17.70 -14.89 12.61
CA GLY A 230 18.95 -14.35 13.15
C GLY A 230 18.78 -13.68 14.51
N LYS A 231 19.91 -13.38 15.16
CA LYS A 231 19.91 -12.52 16.34
C LYS A 231 19.79 -11.07 15.89
N GLN A 232 19.00 -10.28 16.63
CA GLN A 232 18.97 -8.84 16.44
C GLN A 232 20.37 -8.27 16.67
N ASP A 233 20.92 -7.63 15.64
CA ASP A 233 22.08 -6.75 15.77
C ASP A 233 21.59 -5.30 15.88
N LEU A 234 20.66 -5.07 16.81
CA LEU A 234 20.05 -3.76 17.03
C LEU A 234 20.47 -3.26 18.40
N VAL A 235 21.22 -2.16 18.40
CA VAL A 235 21.44 -1.36 19.60
C VAL A 235 20.41 -0.24 19.59
N GLY A 236 19.38 -0.31 20.44
CA GLY A 236 18.66 0.89 20.87
C GLY A 236 17.29 1.22 20.25
N VAL A 237 16.59 0.31 19.56
CA VAL A 237 15.16 0.55 19.23
C VAL A 237 14.29 0.27 20.46
N ASN A 238 14.27 1.22 21.40
CA ASN A 238 13.45 1.15 22.60
C ASN A 238 12.10 1.87 22.39
N LEU A 239 11.01 1.12 22.41
CA LEU A 239 9.65 1.67 22.32
C LEU A 239 9.22 2.46 23.56
N ALA A 240 9.95 2.38 24.69
CA ALA A 240 9.58 3.08 25.92
C ALA A 240 9.52 4.61 25.75
N SER A 241 10.50 5.21 25.05
CA SER A 241 10.49 6.66 24.77
C SER A 241 9.36 7.05 23.82
N HIS A 242 9.09 6.22 22.82
CA HIS A 242 7.98 6.39 21.88
C HIS A 242 6.63 6.27 22.59
N ARG A 243 6.51 5.38 23.58
CA ARG A 243 5.28 5.15 24.33
C ARG A 243 4.84 6.40 25.09
N GLU A 244 5.75 7.07 25.79
CA GLU A 244 5.41 8.29 26.51
C GLU A 244 4.93 9.38 25.55
N LEU A 245 5.63 9.56 24.43
CA LEU A 245 5.27 10.55 23.41
C LEU A 245 3.91 10.25 22.79
N LEU A 246 3.66 9.00 22.37
CA LEU A 246 2.38 8.57 21.82
C LEU A 246 1.24 8.73 22.83
N VAL A 247 1.47 8.47 24.12
CA VAL A 247 0.48 8.73 25.18
C VAL A 247 0.13 10.23 25.26
N ARG A 248 1.09 11.14 25.06
CA ARG A 248 0.82 12.58 25.02
C ARG A 248 -0.01 12.95 23.79
N GLU A 249 0.29 12.40 22.61
CA GLU A 249 -0.50 12.61 21.38
C GLU A 249 -1.94 12.07 21.51
N GLU A 250 -2.09 10.90 22.12
CA GLU A 250 -3.39 10.30 22.43
C GLU A 250 -4.24 11.15 23.36
N ARG A 251 -3.63 11.67 24.43
CA ARG A 251 -4.28 12.60 25.35
C ARG A 251 -4.63 13.90 24.64
N GLN A 252 -3.74 14.44 23.81
CA GLN A 252 -4.04 15.63 23.02
C GLN A 252 -5.27 15.43 22.13
N ARG A 253 -5.43 14.26 21.49
CA ARG A 253 -6.64 13.98 20.68
C ARG A 253 -7.94 13.95 21.49
N LEU A 254 -7.91 13.54 22.75
CA LEU A 254 -9.05 13.68 23.66
C LEU A 254 -9.28 15.15 24.06
N PHE A 255 -8.21 15.90 24.32
CA PHE A 255 -8.29 17.33 24.59
C PHE A 255 -8.88 18.09 23.40
N ASP A 256 -8.41 17.83 22.19
CA ASP A 256 -8.85 18.48 20.95
C ASP A 256 -10.35 18.25 20.71
N LEU A 257 -10.85 17.04 20.98
CA LEU A 257 -12.30 16.77 20.95
C LEU A 257 -13.05 17.70 21.90
N ALA A 258 -12.61 17.83 23.15
CA ALA A 258 -13.32 18.63 24.16
C ALA A 258 -13.23 20.13 23.89
N ASP A 259 -12.07 20.61 23.43
CA ASP A 259 -11.80 22.01 23.12
C ASP A 259 -12.51 22.49 21.85
N GLN A 260 -12.70 21.59 20.88
CA GLN A 260 -13.32 21.93 19.60
C GLN A 260 -14.76 21.45 19.48
N PHE A 261 -15.32 20.74 20.47
CA PHE A 261 -16.64 20.12 20.39
C PHE A 261 -17.72 21.06 19.84
N ASP A 262 -17.79 22.29 20.37
CA ASP A 262 -18.82 23.26 19.97
C ASP A 262 -18.62 23.80 18.53
N LEU A 263 -17.41 23.72 17.97
CA LEU A 263 -17.16 24.04 16.56
C LEU A 263 -17.66 22.94 15.62
N LEU A 264 -17.73 21.71 16.12
CA LEU A 264 -18.17 20.55 15.35
C LEU A 264 -19.70 20.38 15.37
N VAL A 265 -20.41 21.14 16.20
CA VAL A 265 -21.86 21.09 16.33
C VAL A 265 -22.54 21.85 15.18
N GLY A 266 -23.62 21.30 14.65
CA GLY A 266 -24.41 21.96 13.60
C GLY A 266 -25.34 21.02 12.86
N ASP A 267 -25.89 21.52 11.75
CA ASP A 267 -26.86 20.80 10.92
C ASP A 267 -26.18 19.73 10.04
N ALA A 268 -26.97 18.73 9.65
CA ALA A 268 -26.54 17.67 8.75
C ALA A 268 -26.06 18.23 7.39
N GLN A 269 -24.92 17.72 6.91
CA GLN A 269 -24.33 18.04 5.62
C GLN A 269 -24.36 16.82 4.70
N LYS A 270 -24.52 17.05 3.40
CA LYS A 270 -24.58 15.96 2.41
C LYS A 270 -23.22 15.29 2.18
N GLU A 271 -22.13 16.02 2.41
CA GLU A 271 -20.76 15.64 2.03
C GLU A 271 -19.99 14.90 3.15
N GLU A 272 -20.61 14.65 4.31
CA GLU A 272 -19.90 14.01 5.43
C GLU A 272 -19.43 12.59 5.09
N ASN A 273 -18.19 12.26 5.43
CA ASN A 273 -17.66 10.90 5.27
C ASN A 273 -17.99 10.05 6.51
N PHE A 274 -18.91 9.10 6.36
CA PHE A 274 -19.33 8.24 7.48
C PHE A 274 -18.19 7.38 8.02
N GLY A 275 -17.40 6.77 7.13
CA GLY A 275 -16.27 5.91 7.52
C GLY A 275 -15.24 6.66 8.36
N PHE A 276 -14.93 7.90 7.98
CA PHE A 276 -14.07 8.78 8.76
C PHE A 276 -14.63 9.02 10.16
N TRP A 277 -15.86 9.55 10.29
CA TRP A 277 -16.43 9.94 11.58
C TRP A 277 -16.66 8.78 12.53
N ARG A 278 -17.06 7.63 11.98
CA ARG A 278 -17.11 6.38 12.73
C ARG A 278 -15.73 6.00 13.27
N GLY A 279 -14.70 6.04 12.43
CA GLY A 279 -13.32 5.78 12.83
C GLY A 279 -12.83 6.77 13.89
N TYR A 280 -13.07 8.06 13.70
CA TYR A 280 -12.74 9.14 14.62
C TYR A 280 -13.37 8.91 15.99
N LEU A 281 -14.69 8.69 16.07
CA LEU A 281 -15.40 8.51 17.35
C LEU A 281 -15.03 7.19 18.03
N ARG A 282 -14.81 6.10 17.29
CA ARG A 282 -14.28 4.85 17.84
C ARG A 282 -12.89 5.04 18.43
N ASP A 283 -12.02 5.79 17.74
CA ASP A 283 -10.72 6.17 18.28
C ASP A 283 -10.86 6.92 19.61
N LYS A 284 -11.80 7.88 19.73
CA LYS A 284 -12.03 8.58 21.02
C LYS A 284 -12.54 7.66 22.13
N VAL A 285 -13.43 6.73 21.82
CA VAL A 285 -13.90 5.73 22.78
C VAL A 285 -12.75 4.82 23.25
N ASP A 286 -11.91 4.35 22.33
CA ASP A 286 -10.75 3.52 22.65
C ASP A 286 -9.65 4.29 23.39
N LEU A 287 -9.49 5.59 23.10
CA LEU A 287 -8.60 6.48 23.84
C LEU A 287 -9.10 6.69 25.27
N HIS A 288 -10.41 6.93 25.47
CA HIS A 288 -11.00 7.04 26.80
C HIS A 288 -10.83 5.76 27.59
N ARG A 289 -11.06 4.58 26.99
CA ARG A 289 -10.81 3.28 27.64
C ARG A 289 -9.37 3.15 28.16
N ARG A 290 -8.39 3.71 27.43
CA ARG A 290 -6.96 3.66 27.80
C ARG A 290 -6.54 4.76 28.78
N HIS A 291 -7.26 5.88 28.79
CA HIS A 291 -6.99 7.05 29.62
C HIS A 291 -8.27 7.53 30.35
N PRO A 292 -8.92 6.68 31.17
CA PRO A 292 -10.31 6.88 31.62
C PRO A 292 -10.53 8.15 32.44
N GLU A 293 -9.51 8.57 33.19
CA GLU A 293 -9.60 9.76 34.05
C GLU A 293 -9.22 11.05 33.32
N TYR A 294 -8.61 10.96 32.14
CA TYR A 294 -7.99 12.12 31.50
C TYR A 294 -9.02 13.16 31.05
N MET A 295 -10.08 12.74 30.34
CA MET A 295 -11.14 13.66 29.89
C MET A 295 -11.77 14.40 31.07
N ALA A 296 -12.11 13.69 32.14
CA ALA A 296 -12.73 14.31 33.32
C ALA A 296 -11.80 15.29 34.06
N SER A 297 -10.48 15.14 33.91
CA SER A 297 -9.48 16.01 34.53
C SER A 297 -9.29 17.37 33.82
N LEU A 298 -9.81 17.52 32.59
CA LEU A 298 -9.57 18.70 31.78
C LEU A 298 -10.32 19.93 32.33
N PRO A 299 -9.68 21.11 32.38
CA PRO A 299 -10.32 22.36 32.82
C PRO A 299 -11.15 23.00 31.70
N LEU A 300 -11.91 22.20 30.94
CA LEU A 300 -12.75 22.64 29.82
C LEU A 300 -14.23 22.42 30.17
N GLU A 301 -15.08 23.37 29.79
CA GLU A 301 -16.52 23.35 30.13
C GLU A 301 -17.22 22.06 29.67
N ARG A 302 -16.92 21.57 28.45
CA ARG A 302 -17.53 20.37 27.88
C ARG A 302 -16.98 19.05 28.43
N ALA A 303 -15.80 19.06 29.04
CA ALA A 303 -15.06 17.85 29.35
C ALA A 303 -15.78 16.89 30.33
N PRO A 304 -16.41 17.35 31.44
CA PRO A 304 -17.16 16.44 32.32
C PRO A 304 -18.31 15.72 31.60
N SER A 305 -19.02 16.43 30.73
CA SER A 305 -20.15 15.86 29.98
C SER A 305 -19.69 14.82 28.95
N LEU A 306 -18.58 15.09 28.25
CA LEU A 306 -17.96 14.17 27.30
C LEU A 306 -17.35 12.96 27.99
N ALA A 307 -16.66 13.16 29.13
CA ALA A 307 -16.12 12.07 29.93
C ALA A 307 -17.22 11.09 30.33
N GLY A 308 -18.34 11.61 30.84
CA GLY A 308 -19.49 10.76 31.18
C GLY A 308 -20.06 10.04 29.97
N ALA A 309 -20.11 10.68 28.80
CA ALA A 309 -20.67 10.08 27.57
C ALA A 309 -19.77 8.95 27.02
N LEU A 310 -18.46 9.18 27.01
CA LEU A 310 -17.45 8.20 26.66
C LEU A 310 -17.45 7.02 27.64
N GLU A 311 -17.49 7.28 28.94
CA GLU A 311 -17.57 6.25 29.98
C GLU A 311 -18.79 5.33 29.78
N PHE A 312 -19.96 5.95 29.54
CA PHE A 312 -21.18 5.21 29.23
C PHE A 312 -21.01 4.35 27.97
N THR A 313 -20.44 4.91 26.91
CA THR A 313 -20.22 4.20 25.64
C THR A 313 -19.24 3.03 25.80
N VAL A 314 -18.17 3.20 26.59
CA VAL A 314 -17.21 2.14 26.92
C VAL A 314 -17.87 0.99 27.66
N ASP A 315 -18.72 1.26 28.67
CA ASP A 315 -19.51 0.22 29.36
C ASP A 315 -20.46 -0.50 28.38
N LEU A 316 -21.06 0.26 27.47
CA LEU A 316 -22.07 -0.22 26.55
C LEU A 316 -21.53 -1.23 25.53
N ILE A 317 -20.37 -0.95 24.92
CA ILE A 317 -19.79 -1.76 23.81
C ILE A 317 -19.51 -3.22 24.23
N SER A 318 -19.39 -3.51 25.52
CA SER A 318 -19.18 -4.88 26.02
C SER A 318 -20.46 -5.74 26.12
N ARG A 319 -21.64 -5.15 25.85
CA ARG A 319 -22.97 -5.77 26.07
C ARG A 319 -23.58 -6.31 24.77
N SER A 320 -24.65 -7.09 24.88
CA SER A 320 -25.44 -7.53 23.71
C SER A 320 -26.13 -6.35 23.01
N PRO A 321 -26.33 -6.38 21.67
CA PRO A 321 -27.01 -5.29 20.96
C PRO A 321 -28.37 -4.88 21.57
N GLU A 322 -29.17 -5.85 22.02
CA GLU A 322 -30.45 -5.60 22.67
C GLU A 322 -30.29 -4.85 24.00
N ASP A 323 -29.36 -5.29 24.86
CA ASP A 323 -29.05 -4.59 26.12
C ASP A 323 -28.50 -3.17 25.86
N GLN A 324 -27.73 -3.01 24.78
CA GLN A 324 -27.20 -1.71 24.38
C GLN A 324 -28.35 -0.77 24.01
N VAL A 325 -29.32 -1.23 23.22
CA VAL A 325 -30.50 -0.46 22.80
C VAL A 325 -31.39 -0.09 23.99
N ASP A 326 -31.69 -1.04 24.88
CA ASP A 326 -32.53 -0.80 26.05
C ASP A 326 -31.92 0.28 26.96
N ARG A 327 -30.61 0.22 27.19
CA ARG A 327 -29.88 1.25 27.95
C ARG A 327 -29.85 2.58 27.24
N LEU A 328 -29.57 2.61 25.93
CA LEU A 328 -29.58 3.84 25.14
C LEU A 328 -30.95 4.52 25.19
N ARG A 329 -32.05 3.76 25.05
CA ARG A 329 -33.42 4.29 25.15
C ARG A 329 -33.71 4.89 26.52
N GLY A 330 -33.22 4.25 27.58
CA GLY A 330 -33.37 4.76 28.95
C GLY A 330 -32.56 6.03 29.24
N GLU A 331 -31.39 6.19 28.62
CA GLU A 331 -30.43 7.26 28.96
C GLU A 331 -30.38 8.41 27.96
N LEU A 332 -30.65 8.20 26.67
CA LEU A 332 -30.66 9.25 25.63
C LEU A 332 -31.55 10.45 26.02
N PRO A 333 -32.80 10.27 26.52
CA PRO A 333 -33.63 11.40 26.93
C PRO A 333 -33.08 12.17 28.14
N LYS A 334 -32.30 11.50 29.01
CA LYS A 334 -31.71 12.10 30.21
C LYS A 334 -30.39 12.81 29.91
N ARG A 335 -29.68 12.32 28.88
CA ARG A 335 -28.31 12.73 28.53
C ARG A 335 -28.20 12.89 27.00
N PRO A 336 -28.74 13.97 26.42
CA PRO A 336 -28.77 14.18 24.97
C PRO A 336 -27.39 14.07 24.30
N ILE A 337 -26.31 14.42 25.00
CA ILE A 337 -24.92 14.33 24.51
C ILE A 337 -24.52 12.92 24.02
N LEU A 338 -25.17 11.86 24.51
CA LEU A 338 -24.92 10.48 24.09
C LEU A 338 -25.18 10.25 22.60
N ILE A 339 -26.04 11.05 21.97
CA ILE A 339 -26.34 10.96 20.54
C ILE A 339 -25.05 11.05 19.68
N ASN A 340 -24.07 11.84 20.13
CA ASN A 340 -22.82 12.10 19.43
C ASN A 340 -21.87 10.90 19.37
N PHE A 341 -22.13 9.86 20.15
CA PHE A 341 -21.34 8.63 20.17
C PHE A 341 -22.07 7.43 19.56
N LEU A 342 -23.30 7.61 19.05
CA LEU A 342 -23.99 6.58 18.30
C LEU A 342 -23.16 6.04 17.12
N PRO A 343 -22.45 6.86 16.31
CA PRO A 343 -21.64 6.32 15.22
C PRO A 343 -20.57 5.30 15.67
N ALA A 344 -20.12 5.36 16.93
CA ALA A 344 -19.13 4.43 17.46
C ALA A 344 -19.69 3.02 17.72
N MET A 345 -21.02 2.89 17.85
CA MET A 345 -21.71 1.63 18.14
C MET A 345 -21.60 0.63 16.99
N ALA A 346 -21.97 -0.64 17.26
CA ALA A 346 -22.09 -1.67 16.23
C ALA A 346 -23.33 -1.43 15.34
N ASN A 347 -23.29 -1.92 14.09
CA ASN A 347 -24.37 -1.70 13.13
C ASN A 347 -25.68 -2.35 13.57
N GLU A 348 -25.61 -3.51 14.20
CA GLU A 348 -26.77 -4.24 14.73
C GLU A 348 -27.50 -3.40 15.79
N THR A 349 -26.75 -2.81 16.73
CA THR A 349 -27.31 -1.91 17.75
C THR A 349 -27.97 -0.69 17.14
N LEU A 350 -27.35 -0.10 16.11
CA LEU A 350 -27.88 1.07 15.42
C LEU A 350 -29.18 0.74 14.70
N LEU A 351 -29.22 -0.34 13.91
CA LEU A 351 -30.43 -0.74 13.21
C LEU A 351 -31.59 -1.02 14.19
N LEU A 352 -31.33 -1.72 15.29
CA LEU A 352 -32.34 -1.97 16.34
C LEU A 352 -32.82 -0.67 17.03
N LEU A 353 -31.91 0.28 17.28
CA LEU A 353 -32.28 1.56 17.89
C LEU A 353 -33.23 2.36 16.98
N PHE A 354 -32.95 2.38 15.68
CA PHE A 354 -33.65 3.22 14.70
C PHE A 354 -34.89 2.57 14.06
N ALA A 355 -35.09 1.26 14.22
CA ALA A 355 -36.27 0.57 13.71
C ALA A 355 -37.60 1.08 14.33
N ASP A 356 -37.58 1.55 15.58
CA ASP A 356 -38.80 1.90 16.32
C ASP A 356 -39.28 3.36 16.13
N THR A 357 -38.67 4.13 15.21
CA THR A 357 -39.01 5.54 14.90
C THR A 357 -39.04 6.50 16.10
N ALA A 358 -38.44 6.09 17.23
CA ALA A 358 -38.44 6.89 18.44
C ALA A 358 -37.72 8.23 18.17
N PRO A 359 -38.30 9.37 18.60
CA PRO A 359 -37.68 10.66 18.38
C PRO A 359 -36.36 10.72 19.14
N LEU A 360 -35.29 11.09 18.42
CA LEU A 360 -34.00 11.38 19.03
C LEU A 360 -34.08 12.68 19.83
N PRO A 361 -33.34 12.81 20.94
CA PRO A 361 -33.36 14.02 21.75
C PRO A 361 -32.83 15.23 20.98
N GLU A 362 -33.48 16.38 21.14
CA GLU A 362 -33.00 17.66 20.64
C GLU A 362 -31.81 18.14 21.50
N GLY A 363 -30.75 18.66 20.86
CA GLY A 363 -29.55 19.11 21.56
C GLY A 363 -28.39 19.48 20.64
N ALA A 364 -27.22 19.74 21.23
CA ALA A 364 -25.99 19.97 20.49
C ALA A 364 -25.49 18.65 19.88
N ILE A 365 -25.62 18.53 18.55
CA ILE A 365 -25.27 17.35 17.77
C ILE A 365 -24.10 17.72 16.86
N LEU A 366 -23.05 16.89 16.82
CA LEU A 366 -21.97 17.00 15.84
C LEU A 366 -22.59 16.95 14.43
N GLN A 367 -22.19 17.85 13.53
CA GLN A 367 -22.69 17.91 12.14
C GLN A 367 -22.67 16.52 11.46
N ALA A 368 -21.59 15.79 11.70
CA ALA A 368 -21.41 14.42 11.26
C ALA A 368 -22.40 13.43 11.87
N THR A 369 -22.68 13.53 13.17
CA THR A 369 -23.69 12.71 13.84
C THR A 369 -25.08 13.03 13.30
N ALA A 370 -25.39 14.30 13.04
CA ALA A 370 -26.66 14.70 12.44
C ALA A 370 -26.82 14.10 11.03
N SER A 371 -25.76 14.16 10.22
CA SER A 371 -25.71 13.56 8.87
C SER A 371 -25.82 12.04 8.91
N PHE A 372 -25.16 11.42 9.88
CA PHE A 372 -25.25 9.98 10.11
C PHE A 372 -26.66 9.54 10.51
N VAL A 373 -27.28 10.24 11.46
CA VAL A 373 -28.65 9.99 11.90
C VAL A 373 -29.63 10.10 10.72
N ASP A 374 -29.48 11.14 9.89
CA ASP A 374 -30.30 11.32 8.69
C ASP A 374 -30.15 10.13 7.72
N ARG A 375 -28.91 9.73 7.42
CA ARG A 375 -28.63 8.56 6.56
C ARG A 375 -29.12 7.25 7.16
N LEU A 376 -28.95 7.03 8.47
CA LEU A 376 -29.51 5.85 9.14
C LEU A 376 -31.02 5.80 9.06
N ASN A 377 -31.71 6.92 9.26
CA ASN A 377 -33.17 6.98 9.09
C ASN A 377 -33.58 6.64 7.66
N ARG A 378 -32.79 7.08 6.66
CA ARG A 378 -33.02 6.76 5.25
C ARG A 378 -32.81 5.28 4.94
N PHE A 379 -31.74 4.68 5.47
CA PHE A 379 -31.32 3.33 5.10
C PHE A 379 -31.87 2.22 5.98
N SER A 380 -32.17 2.46 7.26
CA SER A 380 -32.63 1.43 8.21
C SER A 380 -33.87 0.70 7.69
N LEU A 381 -34.88 1.46 7.26
CA LEU A 381 -36.12 0.91 6.70
C LEU A 381 -35.89 0.14 5.40
N VAL A 382 -34.89 0.53 4.61
CA VAL A 382 -34.53 -0.16 3.36
C VAL A 382 -33.81 -1.46 3.67
N VAL A 383 -32.82 -1.43 4.56
CA VAL A 383 -32.10 -2.62 5.04
C VAL A 383 -33.08 -3.62 5.64
N ASP A 384 -33.98 -3.18 6.53
CA ASP A 384 -35.00 -4.04 7.14
C ASP A 384 -35.94 -4.64 6.10
N ARG A 385 -36.37 -3.86 5.10
CA ARG A 385 -37.21 -4.36 4.00
C ARG A 385 -36.50 -5.44 3.20
N VAL A 386 -35.26 -5.19 2.79
CA VAL A 386 -34.43 -6.11 2.01
C VAL A 386 -34.17 -7.40 2.80
N ILE A 387 -33.77 -7.28 4.08
CA ILE A 387 -33.50 -8.43 4.96
C ILE A 387 -34.78 -9.21 5.27
N ALA A 388 -35.90 -8.56 5.57
CA ALA A 388 -37.17 -9.23 5.84
C ALA A 388 -37.75 -9.93 4.60
N ALA A 389 -37.54 -9.38 3.40
CA ALA A 389 -37.83 -10.06 2.15
C ALA A 389 -36.93 -11.29 1.97
N GLY A 390 -35.62 -11.13 2.19
CA GLY A 390 -34.63 -12.20 2.07
C GLY A 390 -34.84 -13.37 3.02
N ARG A 391 -35.17 -13.12 4.29
CA ARG A 391 -35.49 -14.17 5.29
C ARG A 391 -36.62 -15.09 4.84
N ARG A 392 -37.57 -14.56 4.06
CA ARG A 392 -38.67 -15.34 3.47
C ARG A 392 -38.26 -16.01 2.16
N ASN A 393 -37.55 -15.27 1.32
CA ASN A 393 -37.01 -15.74 0.05
C ASN A 393 -35.85 -14.82 -0.40
N HIS A 394 -34.64 -15.38 -0.53
CA HIS A 394 -33.46 -14.63 -0.96
C HIS A 394 -33.62 -13.91 -2.31
N GLN A 395 -34.36 -14.48 -3.27
CA GLN A 395 -34.62 -13.85 -4.58
C GLN A 395 -35.50 -12.61 -4.45
N ARG A 396 -36.44 -12.61 -3.50
CA ARG A 396 -37.23 -11.40 -3.21
C ARG A 396 -36.37 -10.35 -2.55
N GLY A 397 -35.49 -10.73 -1.62
CA GLY A 397 -34.52 -9.81 -1.05
C GLY A 397 -33.57 -9.22 -2.09
N ALA A 398 -33.11 -10.03 -3.06
CA ALA A 398 -32.30 -9.56 -4.18
C ALA A 398 -33.05 -8.55 -5.06
N ALA A 399 -34.32 -8.82 -5.40
CA ALA A 399 -35.13 -7.89 -6.17
C ALA A 399 -35.35 -6.54 -5.44
N GLU A 400 -35.57 -6.57 -4.12
CA GLU A 400 -35.69 -5.34 -3.30
C GLU A 400 -34.35 -4.58 -3.25
N LEU A 401 -33.23 -5.30 -3.15
CA LEU A 401 -31.89 -4.70 -3.18
C LEU A 401 -31.63 -4.01 -4.53
N VAL A 402 -31.90 -4.69 -5.65
CA VAL A 402 -31.74 -4.12 -7.00
C VAL A 402 -32.62 -2.89 -7.19
N ALA A 403 -33.91 -2.98 -6.82
CA ALA A 403 -34.83 -1.87 -6.93
C ALA A 403 -34.36 -0.63 -6.14
N PHE A 404 -33.76 -0.84 -4.97
CA PHE A 404 -33.12 0.23 -4.21
C PHE A 404 -31.92 0.83 -4.94
N LEU A 405 -30.94 -0.01 -5.34
CA LEU A 405 -29.70 0.44 -5.97
C LEU A 405 -29.95 1.18 -7.30
N GLU A 406 -30.88 0.68 -8.11
CA GLU A 406 -31.33 1.35 -9.33
C GLU A 406 -32.06 2.66 -9.04
N GLY A 407 -32.90 2.68 -8.01
CA GLY A 407 -33.65 3.88 -7.60
C GLY A 407 -32.76 5.03 -7.11
N VAL A 408 -31.53 4.73 -6.65
CA VAL A 408 -30.51 5.74 -6.28
C VAL A 408 -29.38 5.83 -7.32
N GLU A 409 -29.52 5.17 -8.46
CA GLU A 409 -28.54 5.16 -9.56
C GLU A 409 -27.11 4.81 -9.10
N TYR A 410 -26.99 3.96 -8.07
CA TYR A 410 -25.69 3.59 -7.47
C TYR A 410 -24.88 4.80 -6.95
N ALA A 411 -25.54 5.90 -6.60
CA ALA A 411 -24.90 7.13 -6.18
C ALA A 411 -25.60 7.81 -4.98
N PRO A 412 -24.86 8.60 -4.18
CA PRO A 412 -23.40 8.74 -4.20
C PRO A 412 -22.71 7.46 -3.67
N GLU A 413 -21.48 7.20 -4.11
CA GLU A 413 -20.72 5.97 -3.78
C GLU A 413 -20.64 5.71 -2.27
N GLU A 414 -20.38 6.75 -1.47
CA GLU A 414 -20.28 6.64 -0.01
C GLU A 414 -21.59 6.21 0.66
N ASP A 415 -22.74 6.57 0.08
CA ASP A 415 -24.06 6.13 0.56
C ASP A 415 -24.29 4.65 0.26
N ILE A 416 -23.83 4.18 -0.91
CA ILE A 416 -23.92 2.77 -1.30
C ILE A 416 -23.02 1.90 -0.44
N LYS A 417 -21.79 2.35 -0.18
CA LYS A 417 -20.86 1.70 0.75
C LYS A 417 -21.47 1.59 2.15
N LEU A 418 -21.99 2.69 2.68
CA LEU A 418 -22.68 2.71 3.97
C LEU A 418 -23.87 1.73 4.00
N PHE A 419 -24.70 1.73 2.95
CA PHE A 419 -25.80 0.78 2.86
C PHE A 419 -25.31 -0.67 2.92
N PHE A 420 -24.29 -1.04 2.14
CA PHE A 420 -23.75 -2.40 2.14
C PHE A 420 -23.09 -2.78 3.48
N GLU A 421 -22.47 -1.83 4.17
CA GLU A 421 -21.95 -2.02 5.52
C GLU A 421 -23.08 -2.38 6.51
N LEU A 422 -24.14 -1.57 6.54
CA LEU A 422 -25.32 -1.81 7.40
C LEU A 422 -26.04 -3.11 7.05
N PHE A 423 -26.23 -3.35 5.75
CA PHE A 423 -26.89 -4.54 5.22
C PHE A 423 -26.11 -5.82 5.57
N GLY A 424 -24.79 -5.81 5.41
CA GLY A 424 -23.92 -6.95 5.70
C GLY A 424 -23.93 -7.35 7.18
N ASP A 425 -23.99 -6.36 8.07
CA ASP A 425 -23.94 -6.58 9.52
C ASP A 425 -25.33 -6.84 10.14
N SER A 426 -26.41 -6.30 9.57
CA SER A 426 -27.79 -6.51 10.06
C SER A 426 -28.16 -7.97 10.34
N HIS A 427 -27.91 -8.84 9.36
CA HIS A 427 -28.08 -10.28 9.50
C HIS A 427 -27.23 -11.00 8.46
N ARG A 428 -25.93 -11.13 8.73
CA ARG A 428 -24.91 -11.63 7.81
C ARG A 428 -25.32 -12.84 6.98
N GLY A 429 -25.90 -13.88 7.59
CA GLY A 429 -26.34 -15.08 6.85
C GLY A 429 -27.42 -14.81 5.79
N THR A 430 -28.34 -13.87 6.06
CA THR A 430 -29.40 -13.48 5.10
C THR A 430 -28.81 -12.57 4.04
N ALA A 431 -27.95 -11.63 4.42
CA ALA A 431 -27.26 -10.74 3.49
C ALA A 431 -26.45 -11.53 2.45
N ILE A 432 -25.68 -12.53 2.89
CA ILE A 432 -24.97 -13.47 2.01
C ILE A 432 -25.94 -14.18 1.07
N GLY A 433 -27.06 -14.70 1.60
CA GLY A 433 -28.09 -15.36 0.80
C GLY A 433 -28.68 -14.46 -0.30
N ILE A 434 -28.93 -13.19 0.01
CA ILE A 434 -29.43 -12.18 -0.92
C ILE A 434 -28.39 -11.84 -1.99
N VAL A 435 -27.13 -11.56 -1.62
CA VAL A 435 -26.08 -11.25 -2.60
C VAL A 435 -25.85 -12.43 -3.54
N ARG A 436 -25.90 -13.67 -3.03
CA ARG A 436 -25.87 -14.89 -3.87
C ARG A 436 -27.05 -14.99 -4.83
N ALA A 437 -28.20 -14.39 -4.50
CA ALA A 437 -29.40 -14.40 -5.34
C ALA A 437 -29.46 -13.25 -6.36
N LEU A 438 -28.56 -12.25 -6.29
CA LEU A 438 -28.45 -11.20 -7.31
C LEU A 438 -28.16 -11.81 -8.69
N ASP A 439 -28.71 -11.23 -9.74
CA ASP A 439 -28.26 -11.53 -11.09
C ASP A 439 -26.84 -10.96 -11.33
N LYS A 440 -26.19 -11.41 -12.40
CA LYS A 440 -24.78 -11.08 -12.68
C LYS A 440 -24.60 -9.59 -13.01
N ASP A 441 -25.53 -8.98 -13.74
CA ASP A 441 -25.41 -7.59 -14.16
C ASP A 441 -25.56 -6.65 -12.96
N SER A 442 -26.56 -6.90 -12.11
CA SER A 442 -26.72 -6.18 -10.84
C SER A 442 -25.51 -6.34 -9.93
N PHE A 443 -24.91 -7.55 -9.88
CA PHE A 443 -23.71 -7.79 -9.07
C PHE A 443 -22.49 -7.01 -9.61
N ARG A 444 -22.26 -7.03 -10.92
CA ARG A 444 -21.15 -6.30 -11.58
C ARG A 444 -21.22 -4.80 -11.27
N ARG A 445 -22.38 -4.18 -11.45
CA ARG A 445 -22.57 -2.76 -11.10
C ARG A 445 -22.38 -2.49 -9.60
N SER A 446 -22.73 -3.45 -8.75
CA SER A 446 -22.58 -3.30 -7.30
C SER A 446 -21.12 -3.41 -6.85
N ILE A 447 -20.32 -4.29 -7.46
CA ILE A 447 -18.91 -4.49 -7.06
C ILE A 447 -18.01 -3.34 -7.50
N GLU A 448 -18.35 -2.64 -8.58
CA GLU A 448 -17.67 -1.40 -9.00
C GLU A 448 -17.77 -0.30 -7.94
N VAL A 449 -18.87 -0.25 -7.19
CA VAL A 449 -19.12 0.81 -6.19
C VAL A 449 -18.76 0.39 -4.76
N ALA A 450 -18.95 -0.89 -4.43
CA ALA A 450 -18.71 -1.42 -3.08
C ALA A 450 -17.82 -2.69 -3.07
N PRO A 451 -16.61 -2.63 -3.65
CA PRO A 451 -15.76 -3.81 -3.87
C PRO A 451 -15.38 -4.54 -2.58
N PHE A 452 -15.01 -3.80 -1.53
CA PHE A 452 -14.66 -4.36 -0.22
C PHE A 452 -15.84 -5.08 0.44
N HIS A 453 -17.04 -4.50 0.37
CA HIS A 453 -18.22 -5.04 1.04
C HIS A 453 -18.67 -6.35 0.42
N LEU A 454 -18.68 -6.45 -0.91
CA LEU A 454 -19.08 -7.69 -1.60
C LEU A 454 -18.04 -8.80 -1.44
N ARG A 455 -16.73 -8.47 -1.50
CA ARG A 455 -15.65 -9.43 -1.16
C ARG A 455 -15.72 -9.89 0.29
N SER A 456 -16.23 -9.06 1.19
CA SER A 456 -16.43 -9.44 2.60
C SER A 456 -17.65 -10.33 2.83
N LEU A 457 -18.58 -10.45 1.88
CA LEU A 457 -19.80 -11.27 2.00
C LEU A 457 -19.70 -12.61 1.25
N LEU A 458 -19.03 -12.64 0.10
CA LEU A 458 -18.93 -13.85 -0.71
C LEU A 458 -17.58 -14.55 -0.55
N THR A 459 -17.59 -15.88 -0.71
CA THR A 459 -16.34 -16.62 -0.91
C THR A 459 -15.77 -16.32 -2.30
N PRO A 460 -14.47 -16.61 -2.55
CA PRO A 460 -13.89 -16.43 -3.87
C PRO A 460 -14.68 -17.12 -4.98
N ASP A 461 -15.02 -18.40 -4.82
CA ASP A 461 -15.74 -19.15 -5.87
C ASP A 461 -17.15 -18.59 -6.15
N GLU A 462 -17.83 -18.11 -5.11
CA GLU A 462 -19.16 -17.50 -5.25
C GLU A 462 -19.12 -16.17 -5.99
N LEU A 463 -18.12 -15.34 -5.68
CA LEU A 463 -17.93 -14.04 -6.33
C LEU A 463 -17.49 -14.20 -7.78
N LEU A 464 -16.53 -15.09 -8.05
CA LEU A 464 -16.03 -15.36 -9.39
C LEU A 464 -17.15 -15.85 -10.33
N ALA A 465 -18.04 -16.71 -9.83
CA ALA A 465 -19.21 -17.15 -10.58
C ALA A 465 -20.18 -15.99 -10.93
N LYS A 466 -20.24 -14.93 -10.11
CA LYS A 466 -21.02 -13.73 -10.44
C LYS A 466 -20.38 -12.86 -11.52
N LEU A 467 -19.06 -12.97 -11.68
CA LEU A 467 -18.31 -12.23 -12.68
C LEU A 467 -18.10 -13.01 -13.99
N ASP A 468 -18.67 -14.21 -14.14
CA ASP A 468 -18.37 -15.13 -15.25
C ASP A 468 -16.90 -15.57 -15.32
N ILE A 469 -16.25 -15.67 -14.16
CA ILE A 469 -14.91 -16.25 -14.05
C ILE A 469 -15.05 -17.73 -13.68
N ASP A 470 -15.47 -18.54 -14.65
CA ASP A 470 -15.59 -19.98 -14.50
C ASP A 470 -15.18 -20.76 -15.75
N ALA A 471 -15.29 -22.09 -15.66
CA ALA A 471 -14.84 -23.03 -16.70
C ALA A 471 -15.77 -23.11 -17.92
N GLN A 472 -16.96 -22.50 -17.88
CA GLN A 472 -17.99 -22.54 -18.94
C GLN A 472 -18.23 -21.18 -19.59
N ALA A 473 -17.81 -20.08 -18.96
CA ALA A 473 -17.91 -18.74 -19.53
C ALA A 473 -17.22 -18.65 -20.90
N SER A 474 -17.80 -17.87 -21.82
CA SER A 474 -17.12 -17.48 -23.05
C SER A 474 -15.84 -16.68 -22.74
N LEU A 475 -14.94 -16.54 -23.73
CA LEU A 475 -13.73 -15.74 -23.53
C LEU A 475 -14.02 -14.27 -23.25
N GLU A 476 -15.05 -13.72 -23.90
CA GLU A 476 -15.45 -12.32 -23.72
C GLU A 476 -15.97 -12.10 -22.30
N GLU A 477 -16.86 -12.97 -21.82
CA GLU A 477 -17.37 -12.91 -20.44
C GLU A 477 -16.24 -13.08 -19.41
N LEU A 478 -15.31 -14.02 -19.65
CA LEU A 478 -14.16 -14.23 -18.78
C LEU A 478 -13.26 -12.99 -18.73
N ALA A 479 -12.97 -12.38 -19.88
CA ALA A 479 -12.13 -11.18 -19.96
C ALA A 479 -12.75 -10.01 -19.21
N VAL A 480 -14.05 -9.75 -19.42
CA VAL A 480 -14.80 -8.71 -18.69
C VAL A 480 -14.81 -8.98 -17.19
N GLY A 481 -15.07 -10.23 -16.79
CA GLY A 481 -15.06 -10.63 -15.39
C GLY A 481 -13.72 -10.37 -14.70
N ILE A 482 -12.62 -10.76 -15.35
CA ILE A 482 -11.25 -10.52 -14.84
C ILE A 482 -10.96 -9.02 -14.74
N ALA A 483 -11.34 -8.23 -15.75
CA ALA A 483 -11.13 -6.78 -15.73
C ALA A 483 -11.83 -6.14 -14.51
N ILE A 484 -13.11 -6.45 -14.29
CA ILE A 484 -13.87 -5.96 -13.11
C ILE A 484 -13.18 -6.40 -11.80
N LEU A 485 -12.74 -7.65 -11.70
CA LEU A 485 -12.11 -8.16 -10.49
C LEU A 485 -10.81 -7.42 -10.13
N VAL A 486 -10.02 -7.04 -11.13
CA VAL A 486 -8.67 -6.45 -10.96
C VAL A 486 -8.73 -4.93 -10.89
N GLU A 487 -9.54 -4.30 -11.73
CA GLU A 487 -9.63 -2.83 -11.84
C GLU A 487 -10.43 -2.21 -10.69
N GLU A 488 -11.27 -3.00 -10.01
CA GLU A 488 -12.04 -2.57 -8.84
C GLU A 488 -11.57 -3.25 -7.55
N PRO A 489 -10.34 -2.94 -7.07
CA PRO A 489 -9.79 -3.53 -5.86
C PRO A 489 -10.55 -3.06 -4.62
N SER A 490 -10.51 -3.85 -3.55
CA SER A 490 -11.12 -3.49 -2.26
C SER A 490 -10.45 -2.29 -1.56
N GLY A 491 -9.27 -1.87 -2.04
CA GLY A 491 -8.38 -0.96 -1.32
C GLY A 491 -7.45 -1.68 -0.32
N ASN A 492 -7.55 -3.01 -0.21
CA ASN A 492 -6.74 -3.82 0.69
C ASN A 492 -6.33 -5.13 0.01
N PHE A 493 -5.06 -5.22 -0.39
CA PHE A 493 -4.51 -6.42 -1.06
C PHE A 493 -4.77 -7.73 -0.31
N ILE A 494 -4.76 -7.73 1.03
CA ILE A 494 -5.03 -8.95 1.83
C ILE A 494 -6.47 -9.46 1.64
N VAL A 495 -7.41 -8.56 1.37
CA VAL A 495 -8.79 -8.91 1.04
C VAL A 495 -8.91 -9.37 -0.41
N ASP A 496 -8.14 -8.80 -1.33
CA ASP A 496 -8.22 -9.08 -2.77
C ASP A 496 -7.50 -10.37 -3.17
N GLU A 497 -6.38 -10.70 -2.53
CA GLU A 497 -5.50 -11.83 -2.89
C GLU A 497 -6.21 -13.19 -3.00
N PRO A 498 -7.10 -13.60 -2.07
CA PRO A 498 -7.81 -14.87 -2.20
C PRO A 498 -8.66 -14.98 -3.49
N PHE A 499 -9.20 -13.85 -3.97
CA PHE A 499 -9.98 -13.81 -5.21
C PHE A 499 -9.08 -13.89 -6.44
N LEU A 500 -7.92 -13.23 -6.41
CA LEU A 500 -6.91 -13.37 -7.47
C LEU A 500 -6.43 -14.81 -7.59
N PHE A 501 -6.14 -15.50 -6.48
CA PHE A 501 -5.71 -16.89 -6.49
C PHE A 501 -6.79 -17.84 -7.04
N ALA A 502 -8.05 -17.61 -6.68
CA ALA A 502 -9.15 -18.39 -7.24
C ALA A 502 -9.31 -18.15 -8.76
N MET A 503 -9.12 -16.90 -9.21
CA MET A 503 -9.19 -16.54 -10.63
C MET A 503 -8.05 -17.19 -11.41
N TYR A 504 -6.82 -17.17 -10.88
CA TYR A 504 -5.69 -17.88 -11.48
C TYR A 504 -5.95 -19.37 -11.62
N ARG A 505 -6.57 -20.01 -10.63
CA ARG A 505 -6.92 -21.44 -10.71
C ARG A 505 -7.90 -21.72 -11.85
N VAL A 506 -8.92 -20.89 -12.03
CA VAL A 506 -9.89 -21.02 -13.13
C VAL A 506 -9.19 -20.89 -14.48
N VAL A 507 -8.38 -19.85 -14.64
CA VAL A 507 -7.61 -19.60 -15.87
C VAL A 507 -6.67 -20.77 -16.16
N ALA A 508 -5.92 -21.26 -15.17
CA ALA A 508 -5.02 -22.40 -15.33
C ALA A 508 -5.74 -23.68 -15.80
N VAL A 509 -6.91 -23.98 -15.23
CA VAL A 509 -7.71 -25.16 -15.65
C VAL A 509 -8.16 -25.03 -17.11
N ARG A 510 -8.55 -23.84 -17.55
CA ARG A 510 -8.93 -23.58 -18.95
C ARG A 510 -7.73 -23.66 -19.88
N THR A 511 -6.60 -23.10 -19.47
CA THR A 511 -5.34 -23.14 -20.21
C THR A 511 -4.92 -24.58 -20.54
N PHE A 512 -5.05 -25.52 -19.61
CA PHE A 512 -4.70 -26.92 -19.90
C PHE A 512 -5.63 -27.60 -20.92
N ARG A 513 -6.80 -27.03 -21.22
CA ARG A 513 -7.70 -27.52 -22.26
C ARG A 513 -7.38 -26.89 -23.62
N ASP A 514 -7.17 -25.59 -23.65
CA ASP A 514 -6.80 -24.85 -24.86
C ASP A 514 -5.83 -23.68 -24.55
N PRO A 515 -4.51 -23.92 -24.63
CA PRO A 515 -3.52 -22.90 -24.36
C PRO A 515 -3.54 -21.74 -25.37
N SER A 516 -3.86 -22.00 -26.64
CA SER A 516 -3.87 -21.00 -27.70
C SER A 516 -5.04 -20.03 -27.54
N GLU A 517 -6.21 -20.54 -27.17
CA GLU A 517 -7.39 -19.72 -26.89
C GLU A 517 -7.14 -18.79 -25.69
N MET A 518 -6.55 -19.32 -24.61
CA MET A 518 -6.29 -18.57 -23.38
C MET A 518 -5.20 -17.50 -23.49
N ALA A 519 -4.43 -17.50 -24.58
CA ALA A 519 -3.43 -16.48 -24.84
C ALA A 519 -4.02 -15.07 -24.96
N GLY A 520 -5.25 -14.95 -25.47
CA GLY A 520 -5.97 -13.68 -25.53
C GLY A 520 -6.35 -13.13 -24.15
N ILE A 521 -6.51 -14.00 -23.14
CA ILE A 521 -6.79 -13.61 -21.75
C ILE A 521 -5.51 -13.14 -21.06
N LEU A 522 -4.41 -13.89 -21.20
CA LEU A 522 -3.12 -13.52 -20.59
C LEU A 522 -2.53 -12.25 -21.20
N GLY A 523 -2.88 -11.92 -22.44
CA GLY A 523 -2.46 -10.68 -23.11
C GLY A 523 -3.31 -9.44 -22.78
N GLN A 524 -4.34 -9.55 -21.93
CA GLN A 524 -5.11 -8.38 -21.51
C GLN A 524 -4.28 -7.48 -20.58
N PRO A 525 -4.34 -6.14 -20.72
CA PRO A 525 -3.60 -5.22 -19.86
C PRO A 525 -3.91 -5.38 -18.36
N SER A 526 -5.14 -5.75 -18.02
CA SER A 526 -5.59 -5.95 -16.64
C SER A 526 -5.25 -7.32 -16.07
N PHE A 527 -4.69 -8.25 -16.86
CA PHE A 527 -4.36 -9.58 -16.35
C PHE A 527 -3.08 -9.53 -15.50
N PRO A 528 -3.12 -9.93 -14.20
CA PRO A 528 -1.95 -9.89 -13.34
C PRO A 528 -1.00 -11.08 -13.60
N LEU A 529 -0.26 -10.97 -14.71
CA LEU A 529 0.56 -12.04 -15.28
C LEU A 529 1.64 -12.57 -14.32
N GLU A 530 2.32 -11.70 -13.58
CA GLU A 530 3.33 -12.12 -12.61
C GLU A 530 2.75 -13.08 -11.57
N GLY A 531 1.60 -12.70 -10.97
CA GLY A 531 0.92 -13.53 -9.98
C GLY A 531 0.48 -14.86 -10.57
N PHE A 532 0.03 -14.88 -11.82
CA PHE A 532 -0.33 -16.11 -12.51
C PHE A 532 0.87 -17.04 -12.74
N ILE A 533 2.01 -16.52 -13.20
CA ILE A 533 3.24 -17.32 -13.41
C ILE A 533 3.69 -17.94 -12.08
N GLN A 534 3.66 -17.17 -11.00
CA GLN A 534 4.10 -17.66 -9.68
C GLN A 534 3.19 -18.77 -9.13
N ASN A 535 1.87 -18.64 -9.31
CA ASN A 535 0.91 -19.59 -8.73
C ASN A 535 0.64 -20.80 -9.65
N HIS A 536 0.74 -20.63 -10.97
CA HIS A 536 0.46 -21.67 -11.97
C HIS A 536 1.50 -21.69 -13.10
N PRO A 537 2.79 -21.93 -12.78
CA PRO A 537 3.88 -21.84 -13.75
C PRO A 537 3.68 -22.74 -14.97
N ALA A 538 3.24 -23.99 -14.76
CA ALA A 538 3.01 -24.94 -15.85
C ALA A 538 1.88 -24.52 -16.82
N ALA A 539 0.87 -23.79 -16.34
CA ALA A 539 -0.18 -23.25 -17.20
C ALA A 539 0.34 -22.05 -17.99
N ALA A 540 1.04 -21.13 -17.33
CA ALA A 540 1.64 -19.96 -17.98
C ALA A 540 2.60 -20.38 -19.12
N THR A 541 3.47 -21.36 -18.87
CA THR A 541 4.41 -21.86 -19.88
C THR A 541 3.69 -22.57 -21.02
N ALA A 542 2.60 -23.30 -20.76
CA ALA A 542 1.80 -23.91 -21.82
C ALA A 542 1.21 -22.89 -22.79
N VAL A 543 0.69 -21.75 -22.30
CA VAL A 543 0.18 -20.66 -23.17
C VAL A 543 1.31 -20.06 -24.00
N LEU A 544 2.42 -19.71 -23.35
CA LEU A 544 3.53 -19.04 -24.03
C LEU A 544 4.20 -19.98 -25.05
N ARG A 545 4.21 -21.30 -24.83
CA ARG A 545 4.69 -22.27 -25.82
C ARG A 545 3.75 -22.48 -27.00
N SER A 546 2.50 -21.99 -26.92
CA SER A 546 1.52 -22.16 -27.99
C SER A 546 1.82 -21.34 -29.24
N GLY A 547 2.62 -20.27 -29.13
CA GLY A 547 3.05 -19.47 -30.28
C GLY A 547 4.10 -18.41 -29.92
N LEU A 548 5.19 -18.33 -30.70
CA LEU A 548 6.32 -17.43 -30.43
C LEU A 548 5.91 -15.95 -30.41
N GLU A 549 5.09 -15.49 -31.36
CA GLU A 549 4.64 -14.08 -31.38
C GLU A 549 3.87 -13.73 -30.11
N THR A 550 3.02 -14.63 -29.64
CA THR A 550 2.28 -14.46 -28.41
C THR A 550 3.20 -14.45 -27.20
N ALA A 551 4.18 -15.36 -27.19
CA ALA A 551 5.19 -15.48 -26.15
C ALA A 551 6.08 -14.24 -26.01
N LEU A 552 6.28 -13.50 -27.11
CA LEU A 552 7.02 -12.23 -27.12
C LEU A 552 6.10 -11.03 -26.81
N THR A 553 4.86 -11.05 -27.29
CA THR A 553 3.92 -9.94 -27.13
C THR A 553 3.45 -9.79 -25.68
N ILE A 554 3.09 -10.90 -25.02
CA ILE A 554 2.52 -10.88 -23.67
C ILE A 554 3.51 -10.27 -22.65
N PRO A 555 4.77 -10.73 -22.51
CA PRO A 555 5.72 -10.10 -21.60
C PRO A 555 6.04 -8.66 -21.98
N ARG A 556 6.12 -8.33 -23.27
CA ARG A 556 6.43 -6.97 -23.73
C ARG A 556 5.35 -5.95 -23.37
N GLN A 557 4.09 -6.40 -23.31
CA GLN A 557 2.95 -5.56 -22.98
C GLN A 557 2.61 -5.55 -21.47
N SER A 558 3.41 -6.21 -20.65
CA SER A 558 3.18 -6.22 -19.21
C SER A 558 3.36 -4.83 -18.60
N ASP A 559 2.68 -4.59 -17.48
CA ASP A 559 2.72 -3.29 -16.82
C ASP A 559 4.14 -2.94 -16.33
N ALA A 560 4.73 -1.87 -16.86
CA ALA A 560 6.11 -1.49 -16.57
C ALA A 560 6.38 -1.13 -15.10
N VAL A 561 5.35 -0.76 -14.32
CA VAL A 561 5.48 -0.33 -12.93
C VAL A 561 5.25 -1.50 -11.97
N VAL A 562 4.20 -2.29 -12.22
CA VAL A 562 3.82 -3.40 -11.33
C VAL A 562 4.62 -4.66 -11.65
N SER A 563 4.76 -5.00 -12.93
CA SER A 563 5.43 -6.23 -13.39
C SER A 563 6.12 -6.00 -14.72
N SER A 564 7.28 -5.34 -14.71
CA SER A 564 8.02 -4.99 -15.94
C SER A 564 8.34 -6.21 -16.82
N PRO A 565 8.57 -6.02 -18.13
CA PRO A 565 8.88 -7.14 -19.02
C PRO A 565 10.07 -7.99 -18.56
N ALA A 566 11.14 -7.36 -18.07
CA ALA A 566 12.29 -8.05 -17.48
C ALA A 566 11.90 -8.89 -16.24
N ARG A 567 10.99 -8.37 -15.41
CA ARG A 567 10.45 -9.10 -14.25
C ARG A 567 9.59 -10.29 -14.67
N ILE A 568 8.77 -10.16 -15.72
CA ILE A 568 8.01 -11.28 -16.27
C ILE A 568 8.95 -12.37 -16.78
N ILE A 569 9.98 -11.99 -17.56
CA ILE A 569 10.99 -12.93 -18.05
C ILE A 569 11.68 -13.61 -16.86
N TYR A 570 12.07 -12.87 -15.83
CA TYR A 570 12.62 -13.42 -14.58
C TYR A 570 11.70 -14.46 -13.94
N ARG A 571 10.38 -14.21 -13.84
CA ARG A 571 9.44 -15.21 -13.34
C ARG A 571 9.37 -16.45 -14.24
N LEU A 572 9.48 -16.26 -15.55
CA LEU A 572 9.50 -17.36 -16.51
C LEU A 572 10.79 -18.18 -16.43
N MET A 573 11.94 -17.59 -16.10
CA MET A 573 13.21 -18.33 -15.90
C MET A 573 13.02 -19.41 -14.83
N HIS A 574 12.39 -19.05 -13.70
CA HIS A 574 12.09 -19.97 -12.60
C HIS A 574 10.97 -20.97 -12.90
N ALA A 575 10.11 -20.67 -13.88
CA ALA A 575 9.04 -21.56 -14.31
C ALA A 575 9.50 -22.56 -15.38
N ASP A 576 10.31 -22.11 -16.35
CA ASP A 576 10.82 -22.85 -17.50
C ASP A 576 11.99 -22.08 -18.16
N ALA A 577 13.22 -22.37 -17.71
CA ALA A 577 14.45 -21.74 -18.19
C ALA A 577 14.69 -21.93 -19.70
N ALA A 578 14.21 -23.04 -20.27
CA ALA A 578 14.34 -23.30 -21.71
C ALA A 578 13.47 -22.33 -22.53
N LEU A 579 12.22 -22.12 -22.10
CA LEU A 579 11.35 -21.11 -22.69
C LEU A 579 11.93 -19.70 -22.50
N ALA A 580 12.39 -19.36 -21.29
CA ALA A 580 12.96 -18.04 -21.04
C ALA A 580 14.18 -17.75 -21.93
N SER A 581 15.07 -18.73 -22.13
CA SER A 581 16.20 -18.58 -23.06
C SER A 581 15.76 -18.46 -24.53
N ASP A 582 14.69 -19.15 -24.96
CA ASP A 582 14.12 -18.95 -26.30
C ASP A 582 13.61 -17.51 -26.49
N LEU A 583 12.92 -16.96 -25.48
CA LEU A 583 12.39 -15.59 -25.52
C LEU A 583 13.50 -14.55 -25.53
N ILE A 584 14.52 -14.70 -24.70
CA ILE A 584 15.67 -13.79 -24.67
C ILE A 584 16.36 -13.75 -26.05
N VAL A 585 16.59 -14.90 -26.67
CA VAL A 585 17.17 -14.98 -28.02
C VAL A 585 16.28 -14.26 -29.03
N ALA A 586 14.98 -14.55 -29.03
CA ALA A 586 14.06 -13.96 -29.99
C ALA A 586 13.87 -12.44 -29.78
N PHE A 587 13.96 -11.93 -28.55
CA PHE A 587 14.00 -10.49 -28.29
C PHE A 587 15.30 -9.86 -28.83
N ASP A 588 16.45 -10.51 -28.63
CA ASP A 588 17.73 -10.06 -29.18
C ASP A 588 17.70 -9.95 -30.71
N GLU A 589 17.16 -10.97 -31.39
CA GLU A 589 17.00 -11.02 -32.84
C GLU A 589 16.10 -9.89 -33.38
N ARG A 590 15.20 -9.36 -32.54
CA ARG A 590 14.34 -8.20 -32.86
C ARG A 590 14.98 -6.85 -32.50
N GLY A 591 16.20 -6.85 -31.98
CA GLY A 591 16.93 -5.65 -31.57
C GLY A 591 16.52 -5.11 -30.20
N GLU A 592 15.79 -5.87 -29.39
CA GLU A 592 15.36 -5.48 -28.03
C GLU A 592 16.48 -5.73 -27.00
N THR A 593 17.70 -5.26 -27.30
CA THR A 593 18.91 -5.59 -26.54
C THR A 593 18.90 -5.04 -25.11
N GLY A 594 18.20 -3.92 -24.89
CA GLY A 594 18.00 -3.35 -23.55
C GLY A 594 17.21 -4.29 -22.64
N LEU A 595 16.08 -4.82 -23.13
CA LEU A 595 15.27 -5.79 -22.40
C LEU A 595 16.04 -7.09 -22.11
N VAL A 596 16.86 -7.55 -23.07
CA VAL A 596 17.73 -8.71 -22.89
C VAL A 596 18.70 -8.48 -21.73
N ALA A 597 19.42 -7.35 -21.75
CA ALA A 597 20.35 -7.01 -20.67
C ALA A 597 19.64 -6.89 -19.32
N GLU A 598 18.47 -6.24 -19.27
CA GLU A 598 17.69 -6.08 -18.03
C GLU A 598 17.21 -7.42 -17.47
N SER A 599 16.76 -8.33 -18.35
CA SER A 599 16.32 -9.67 -17.95
C SER A 599 17.47 -10.48 -17.35
N LEU A 600 18.68 -10.35 -17.91
CA LEU A 600 19.88 -11.01 -17.39
C LEU A 600 20.35 -10.40 -16.06
N ALA A 601 20.16 -9.09 -15.87
CA ALA A 601 20.46 -8.40 -14.61
C ALA A 601 19.47 -8.75 -13.48
N TYR A 602 18.27 -9.23 -13.81
CA TYR A 602 17.16 -9.34 -12.87
C TYR A 602 17.36 -10.40 -11.77
N PHE A 603 18.16 -11.43 -12.02
CA PHE A 603 18.50 -12.45 -11.02
C PHE A 603 19.76 -12.10 -10.21
N ALA A 604 20.29 -10.88 -10.30
CA ALA A 604 21.58 -10.50 -9.70
C ALA A 604 21.74 -10.80 -8.19
N TYR A 605 20.65 -10.88 -7.44
CA TYR A 605 20.66 -11.11 -6.00
C TYR A 605 20.10 -12.48 -5.58
N ASP A 606 19.85 -13.40 -6.52
CA ASP A 606 19.19 -14.67 -6.21
C ASP A 606 20.02 -15.60 -5.32
N GLU A 607 21.36 -15.50 -5.35
CA GLU A 607 22.22 -16.20 -4.39
C GLU A 607 21.93 -15.77 -2.95
N ASP A 608 21.76 -14.47 -2.69
CA ASP A 608 21.48 -13.97 -1.35
C ASP A 608 20.01 -14.11 -0.98
N ARG A 609 19.10 -13.93 -1.93
CA ARG A 609 17.66 -14.00 -1.70
C ARG A 609 17.19 -15.43 -1.45
N SER A 610 17.75 -16.43 -2.12
CA SER A 610 17.44 -17.84 -1.88
C SER A 610 17.71 -18.28 -0.44
N LYS A 611 18.64 -17.62 0.27
CA LYS A 611 18.95 -17.87 1.69
C LYS A 611 17.81 -17.45 2.64
N VAL A 612 16.95 -16.51 2.24
CA VAL A 612 15.93 -15.88 3.11
C VAL A 612 14.51 -15.97 2.57
N VAL A 613 14.31 -16.30 1.29
CA VAL A 613 13.01 -16.50 0.65
C VAL A 613 12.87 -17.98 0.29
N PRO A 614 12.11 -18.79 1.04
CA PRO A 614 11.99 -20.23 0.80
C PRO A 614 11.50 -20.59 -0.61
N GLY A 615 10.67 -19.74 -1.22
CA GLY A 615 10.19 -19.92 -2.59
C GLY A 615 11.25 -19.78 -3.68
N LEU A 616 12.48 -19.38 -3.32
CA LEU A 616 13.63 -19.23 -4.24
C LEU A 616 14.71 -20.28 -3.99
N ILE A 617 14.41 -21.38 -3.28
CA ILE A 617 15.41 -22.38 -2.92
C ILE A 617 16.10 -23.02 -4.12
N ASN A 618 15.40 -23.13 -5.26
CA ASN A 618 15.93 -23.68 -6.51
C ASN A 618 16.25 -22.59 -7.56
N ALA A 619 16.38 -21.32 -7.12
CA ALA A 619 16.56 -20.21 -8.05
C ALA A 619 17.88 -20.32 -8.83
N LEU A 620 18.96 -20.73 -8.15
CA LEU A 620 20.29 -20.84 -8.76
C LEU A 620 20.38 -21.94 -9.81
N GLU A 621 19.65 -23.05 -9.65
CA GLU A 621 19.53 -24.08 -10.67
C GLU A 621 18.84 -23.53 -11.92
N GLY A 622 17.75 -22.78 -11.76
CA GLY A 622 17.04 -22.12 -12.86
C GLY A 622 17.91 -21.09 -13.60
N ASP A 623 18.67 -20.29 -12.85
CA ASP A 623 19.64 -19.34 -13.40
C ASP A 623 20.75 -20.07 -14.20
N GLY A 624 21.25 -21.20 -13.67
CA GLY A 624 22.25 -22.03 -14.34
C GLY A 624 21.74 -22.62 -15.65
N ASP A 625 20.55 -23.23 -15.62
CA ASP A 625 19.88 -23.80 -16.79
C ASP A 625 19.63 -22.75 -17.88
N LEU A 626 19.27 -21.52 -17.49
CA LEU A 626 19.13 -20.39 -18.41
C LEU A 626 20.45 -20.07 -19.11
N LEU A 627 21.53 -19.89 -18.34
CA LEU A 627 22.86 -19.57 -18.87
C LEU A 627 23.38 -20.66 -19.81
N GLN A 628 23.20 -21.93 -19.44
CA GLN A 628 23.53 -23.05 -20.31
C GLN A 628 22.72 -23.02 -21.61
N GLY A 629 21.42 -22.75 -21.51
CA GLY A 629 20.54 -22.62 -22.68
C GLY A 629 20.97 -21.51 -23.63
N LEU A 630 21.34 -20.35 -23.10
CA LEU A 630 21.83 -19.20 -23.88
C LEU A 630 23.18 -19.49 -24.53
N LEU A 631 24.13 -20.09 -23.80
CA LEU A 631 25.43 -20.49 -24.34
C LEU A 631 25.27 -21.47 -25.51
N SER A 632 24.40 -22.47 -25.36
CA SER A 632 24.13 -23.48 -26.40
C SER A 632 23.52 -22.86 -27.67
N LYS A 633 22.62 -21.87 -27.52
CA LYS A 633 21.89 -21.27 -28.64
C LYS A 633 22.67 -20.19 -29.39
N GLN A 634 23.43 -19.36 -28.67
CA GLN A 634 24.07 -18.15 -29.23
C GLN A 634 25.60 -18.15 -29.14
N GLY A 635 26.19 -19.07 -28.38
CA GLY A 635 27.63 -19.18 -28.21
C GLY A 635 28.23 -18.18 -27.20
N PRO A 636 29.51 -18.38 -26.85
CA PRO A 636 30.17 -17.65 -25.76
C PRO A 636 30.35 -16.15 -26.06
N ASP A 637 30.67 -15.77 -27.30
CA ASP A 637 30.93 -14.36 -27.65
C ASP A 637 29.67 -13.49 -27.53
N TRP A 638 28.51 -14.04 -27.89
CA TRP A 638 27.24 -13.37 -27.72
C TRP A 638 26.91 -13.20 -26.23
N LEU A 639 27.03 -14.27 -25.46
CA LEU A 639 26.71 -14.25 -24.04
C LEU A 639 27.64 -13.31 -23.25
N THR A 640 28.94 -13.30 -23.56
CA THR A 640 29.89 -12.34 -22.98
C THR A 640 29.44 -10.89 -23.22
N ARG A 641 29.00 -10.55 -24.43
CA ARG A 641 28.54 -9.19 -24.75
C ARG A 641 27.30 -8.82 -23.94
N ARG A 642 26.29 -9.70 -23.87
CA ARG A 642 25.05 -9.42 -23.15
C ARG A 642 25.22 -9.36 -21.64
N LEU A 643 26.08 -10.20 -21.06
CA LEU A 643 26.44 -10.10 -19.65
C LEU A 643 27.20 -8.80 -19.36
N MET A 644 28.11 -8.37 -20.24
CA MET A 644 28.81 -7.08 -20.09
C MET A 644 27.83 -5.91 -20.07
N GLU A 645 26.83 -5.90 -20.95
CA GLU A 645 25.75 -4.90 -20.93
C GLU A 645 24.94 -4.96 -19.62
N ALA A 646 24.58 -6.15 -19.16
CA ALA A 646 23.85 -6.35 -17.90
C ALA A 646 24.63 -5.82 -16.68
N PHE A 647 25.95 -6.01 -16.64
CA PHE A 647 26.82 -5.46 -15.59
C PHE A 647 26.87 -3.91 -15.57
N LEU A 648 26.56 -3.25 -16.69
CA LEU A 648 26.60 -1.79 -16.83
C LEU A 648 25.26 -1.11 -16.50
N LEU A 649 24.13 -1.82 -16.55
CA LEU A 649 22.78 -1.25 -16.42
C LEU A 649 22.52 -0.47 -15.12
N HIS A 650 23.19 -0.84 -14.02
CA HIS A 650 22.91 -0.29 -12.69
C HIS A 650 24.16 0.31 -12.02
N GLY A 651 25.19 0.63 -12.81
CA GLY A 651 26.49 1.06 -12.29
C GLY A 651 26.52 2.42 -11.59
N ASP A 652 25.80 3.42 -12.12
CA ASP A 652 25.84 4.80 -11.59
C ASP A 652 24.63 5.16 -10.71
N ASP A 653 23.45 4.57 -10.98
CA ASP A 653 22.19 4.85 -10.27
C ASP A 653 21.64 3.66 -9.44
N GLY A 654 22.32 2.51 -9.49
CA GLY A 654 21.93 1.29 -8.77
C GLY A 654 22.67 1.06 -7.44
N PRO A 655 22.43 -0.06 -6.76
CA PRO A 655 23.18 -0.43 -5.57
C PRO A 655 24.68 -0.55 -5.89
N ALA A 656 25.54 0.07 -5.08
CA ALA A 656 26.99 0.05 -5.29
C ALA A 656 27.61 -1.36 -5.28
N ASP A 657 26.90 -2.35 -4.73
CA ASP A 657 27.33 -3.75 -4.70
C ASP A 657 26.78 -4.59 -5.86
N PHE A 658 25.98 -4.03 -6.77
CA PHE A 658 25.29 -4.75 -7.84
C PHE A 658 26.25 -5.63 -8.66
N GLN A 659 27.37 -5.09 -9.15
CA GLN A 659 28.31 -5.85 -9.97
C GLN A 659 28.94 -7.02 -9.20
N ALA A 660 29.29 -6.80 -7.92
CA ALA A 660 29.87 -7.85 -7.09
C ALA A 660 28.85 -8.96 -6.80
N ARG A 661 27.60 -8.59 -6.50
CA ARG A 661 26.49 -9.51 -6.22
C ARG A 661 26.11 -10.29 -7.47
N TYR A 662 26.02 -9.62 -8.60
CA TYR A 662 25.69 -10.25 -9.87
C TYR A 662 26.75 -11.27 -10.28
N ARG A 663 28.05 -10.93 -10.17
CA ARG A 663 29.15 -11.88 -10.41
C ARG A 663 29.07 -13.08 -9.48
N SER A 664 28.79 -12.85 -8.19
CA SER A 664 28.63 -13.92 -7.20
C SER A 664 27.50 -14.87 -7.59
N THR A 665 26.33 -14.32 -7.94
CA THR A 665 25.17 -15.11 -8.37
C THR A 665 25.44 -15.89 -9.65
N LEU A 666 26.07 -15.28 -10.66
CA LEU A 666 26.46 -15.98 -11.90
C LEU A 666 27.37 -17.18 -11.61
N ASN A 667 28.38 -17.01 -10.76
CA ASN A 667 29.28 -18.10 -10.38
C ASN A 667 28.54 -19.20 -9.59
N ALA A 668 27.66 -18.83 -8.67
CA ALA A 668 26.86 -19.77 -7.89
C ALA A 668 25.89 -20.56 -8.79
N ALA A 669 25.25 -19.90 -9.74
CA ALA A 669 24.37 -20.53 -10.74
C ALA A 669 25.14 -21.53 -11.61
N VAL A 670 26.31 -21.15 -12.14
CA VAL A 670 27.16 -22.06 -12.93
C VAL A 670 27.61 -23.28 -12.11
N ALA A 671 27.87 -23.11 -10.81
CA ALA A 671 28.27 -24.22 -9.95
C ALA A 671 27.19 -25.31 -9.81
N THR A 672 25.92 -25.00 -10.06
CA THR A 672 24.80 -25.98 -10.04
C THR A 672 24.82 -26.95 -11.22
N LEU A 673 25.49 -26.60 -12.32
CA LEU A 673 25.48 -27.37 -13.56
C LEU A 673 26.28 -28.68 -13.43
N GLY A 674 25.73 -29.77 -13.99
CA GLY A 674 26.36 -31.08 -13.95
C GLY A 674 27.52 -31.28 -14.94
N ASP A 675 27.54 -30.55 -16.06
CA ASP A 675 28.54 -30.69 -17.12
C ASP A 675 29.77 -29.81 -16.85
N ALA A 676 30.94 -30.45 -16.63
CA ALA A 676 32.19 -29.75 -16.34
C ALA A 676 32.72 -28.90 -17.51
N SER A 677 32.46 -29.30 -18.76
CA SER A 677 32.88 -28.54 -19.94
C SER A 677 32.07 -27.27 -20.08
N VAL A 678 30.74 -27.37 -19.93
CA VAL A 678 29.83 -26.22 -19.97
C VAL A 678 30.15 -25.24 -18.83
N ARG A 679 30.44 -25.75 -17.62
CA ARG A 679 30.86 -24.90 -16.50
C ARG A 679 32.12 -24.11 -16.80
N ALA A 680 33.17 -24.78 -17.27
CA ALA A 680 34.44 -24.12 -17.59
C ALA A 680 34.27 -23.04 -18.68
N GLU A 681 33.40 -23.27 -19.66
CA GLU A 681 33.11 -22.30 -20.70
C GLU A 681 32.31 -21.08 -20.17
N LEU A 682 31.29 -21.30 -19.34
CA LEU A 682 30.53 -20.22 -18.71
C LEU A 682 31.38 -19.41 -17.73
N GLU A 683 32.25 -20.05 -16.94
CA GLU A 683 33.22 -19.37 -16.07
C GLU A 683 34.13 -18.43 -16.89
N ALA A 684 34.62 -18.89 -18.04
CA ALA A 684 35.43 -18.07 -18.95
C ALA A 684 34.63 -16.91 -19.58
N VAL A 685 33.35 -17.12 -19.90
CA VAL A 685 32.43 -16.09 -20.39
C VAL A 685 32.21 -15.00 -19.35
N ILE A 686 31.97 -15.37 -18.08
CA ILE A 686 31.78 -14.46 -16.96
C ILE A 686 33.06 -13.65 -16.67
N GLU A 687 34.22 -14.31 -16.68
CA GLU A 687 35.51 -13.64 -16.47
C GLU A 687 35.79 -12.60 -17.56
N LYS A 688 35.51 -12.91 -18.83
CA LYS A 688 35.64 -11.95 -19.93
C LYS A 688 34.66 -10.78 -19.82
N ALA A 689 33.40 -11.06 -19.47
CA ALA A 689 32.38 -10.03 -19.33
C ALA A 689 32.72 -9.03 -18.22
N THR A 690 33.34 -9.50 -17.13
CA THR A 690 33.74 -8.67 -15.99
C THR A 690 35.03 -7.89 -16.27
N THR A 691 36.06 -8.53 -16.85
CA THR A 691 37.34 -7.86 -17.18
C THR A 691 37.24 -6.84 -18.32
N GLY A 692 36.29 -7.02 -19.26
CA GLY A 692 35.99 -6.06 -20.31
C GLY A 692 35.54 -4.69 -19.80
N ILE A 693 34.98 -4.64 -18.59
CA ILE A 693 34.53 -3.40 -17.92
C ILE A 693 35.71 -2.67 -17.28
N GLU A 694 36.66 -3.39 -16.68
CA GLU A 694 37.86 -2.82 -16.04
C GLU A 694 38.79 -2.15 -17.05
N SER A 695 38.74 -2.55 -18.32
CA SER A 695 39.59 -2.00 -19.40
C SER A 695 38.99 -0.77 -20.10
N GLY A 696 37.74 -0.41 -19.79
CA GLY A 696 36.99 0.70 -20.41
C GLY A 696 36.72 1.90 -19.49
N ARG A 697 37.15 1.83 -18.22
CA ARG A 697 37.26 2.96 -17.29
C ARG A 697 38.70 3.48 -17.29
#